data_AF-A0A518VE68-F1
#
_entry.id   AF-A0A518VE68-F1
#
_cell.length_a   1.000
_cell.length_b   1.000
_cell.length_c   1.000
_cell.angle_alpha   90.00
_cell.angle_beta   90.00
_cell.angle_gamma   90.00
#
_symmetry.space_group_name_H-M   'P 1'
#
loop_
_entity.id
_entity.type
_entity.pdbx_description
1 polymer ?
#
loop_
_entity_poly.entity_id
_entity_poly.type
_entity_poly.pdbx_seq_one_letter_code
_entity_poly.pdbx_strand_id
1 'polypeptide(L)'
;MIPWRLRFNGIRDYGQTIMDLSEEQDHIFISGPNGSGKSTITFCLGAVLYSSKVDLEGLRSQNLSPDETWRASIDLLFKNAGHVKVDAPAFVQFSLHIEQKPGETVKKDFYIQEGENIDQWEYTRKYSSGDQNYNFSGYKKQISQKYAVDPDEFYLIWYQKEVNQFAVMHPEERFRIFSEMYGIDTIQKNWEESKELVNEAATSMQAAEQTLQNKKWGLTQKQRELDRFHDRNRRLEAGLTEYVSALLVLQKYYSQEISDLKEQIEQYQTEQAEDEKALFGLREQLQTVKQNVEAVTIELETTNQSLEEVQSRKDNLQAKQKACQKKKQDLEKQIEHVTRQVQNIPKTEEKVKNELNQFRSALDSDQKEKNSLDEQFQTIRSQLRENQGEMKLLEFQIQQDKVDEIKNREVLEEYKSSHLVTDRIAENERSLEHNKDNHRMWSEERKKLESEHEDVKNNRYVSQRQQKSLVYFASKGIKAYPLQELIELDDKSRPADEQWFDPIKYTIFVDGKVFVPPNDLYHVSLSDIVPEYYLTSLPDLHAQIKQALQEELIPFAVKALWWVKSFQTEQMPTNENGILVDTKGKRGAQEEKEFILSEMAIQKRKQEIELVIVERTQQILLVTKEMERLRTENTSLHSALDKVKKAEAFFSVTNEREWNEKKA
;
A
#
# COMPACT_ATOMS: atom_id res chain seq x y z
N MET A 1 20.79 -38.25 -52.13
CA MET A 1 20.05 -39.01 -53.16
C MET A 1 20.57 -38.61 -54.53
N ILE A 2 20.98 -39.58 -55.35
CA ILE A 2 21.51 -39.34 -56.70
C ILE A 2 20.63 -40.09 -57.73
N PRO A 3 20.06 -39.44 -58.76
CA PRO A 3 19.34 -40.12 -59.83
C PRO A 3 20.25 -41.16 -60.52
N TRP A 4 19.78 -42.39 -60.65
CA TRP A 4 20.61 -43.53 -61.09
C TRP A 4 20.07 -44.21 -62.35
N ARG A 5 18.74 -44.25 -62.53
CA ARG A 5 18.09 -44.81 -63.72
C ARG A 5 16.69 -44.25 -63.88
N LEU A 6 16.31 -43.86 -65.09
CA LEU A 6 14.94 -43.46 -65.44
C LEU A 6 14.39 -44.46 -66.47
N ARG A 7 13.26 -45.10 -66.18
CA ARG A 7 12.54 -45.97 -67.11
C ARG A 7 11.14 -45.41 -67.34
N PHE A 8 10.66 -45.37 -68.58
CA PHE A 8 9.28 -44.99 -68.85
C PHE A 8 8.70 -45.70 -70.07
N ASN A 9 7.39 -45.86 -70.06
CA ASN A 9 6.62 -46.55 -71.10
C ASN A 9 5.24 -45.88 -71.26
N GLY A 10 4.73 -45.84 -72.50
CA GLY A 10 3.41 -45.26 -72.80
C GLY A 10 3.33 -43.74 -72.67
N ILE A 11 4.45 -43.03 -72.66
CA ILE A 11 4.50 -41.55 -72.53
C ILE A 11 4.74 -40.92 -73.91
N ARG A 12 3.77 -40.13 -74.38
CA ARG A 12 3.74 -39.57 -75.74
C ARG A 12 4.10 -40.64 -76.78
N ASP A 13 4.91 -40.30 -77.78
CA ASP A 13 5.31 -41.20 -78.85
C ASP A 13 6.59 -42.01 -78.53
N TYR A 14 6.98 -42.07 -77.25
CA TYR A 14 8.08 -42.93 -76.82
C TYR A 14 7.61 -44.38 -76.63
N GLY A 15 8.34 -45.31 -77.23
CA GLY A 15 8.32 -46.71 -76.82
C GLY A 15 8.93 -46.90 -75.43
N GLN A 16 8.98 -48.16 -74.96
CA GLN A 16 9.62 -48.50 -73.69
C GLN A 16 11.09 -48.03 -73.69
N THR A 17 11.37 -47.01 -72.88
CA THR A 17 12.66 -46.32 -72.85
C THR A 17 13.31 -46.53 -71.49
N ILE A 18 14.59 -46.89 -71.49
CA ILE A 18 15.44 -46.98 -70.29
C ILE A 18 16.62 -46.05 -70.51
N MET A 19 16.81 -45.13 -69.58
CA MET A 19 17.92 -44.19 -69.52
C MET A 19 18.75 -44.52 -68.28
N ASP A 20 19.99 -44.94 -68.52
CA ASP A 20 20.97 -45.14 -67.46
C ASP A 20 21.60 -43.79 -67.09
N LEU A 21 21.75 -43.54 -65.79
CA LEU A 21 22.34 -42.31 -65.23
C LEU A 21 23.47 -42.67 -64.24
N SER A 22 23.95 -43.92 -64.25
CA SER A 22 24.80 -44.49 -63.20
C SER A 22 26.30 -44.17 -63.27
N GLU A 23 26.77 -43.53 -64.34
CA GLU A 23 28.19 -43.19 -64.50
C GLU A 23 28.62 -42.04 -63.57
N GLU A 24 29.91 -41.99 -63.22
CA GLU A 24 30.54 -40.93 -62.42
C GLU A 24 30.75 -39.62 -63.23
N GLN A 25 29.76 -39.23 -64.02
CA GLN A 25 29.77 -37.98 -64.79
C GLN A 25 28.84 -36.95 -64.14
N ASP A 26 29.42 -35.87 -63.61
CA ASP A 26 28.67 -34.79 -62.94
C ASP A 26 27.62 -34.10 -63.83
N HIS A 27 27.70 -34.27 -65.16
CA HIS A 27 26.89 -33.55 -66.15
C HIS A 27 26.40 -34.48 -67.27
N ILE A 28 25.08 -34.50 -67.50
CA ILE A 28 24.43 -35.26 -68.57
C ILE A 28 23.78 -34.29 -69.56
N PHE A 29 24.15 -34.37 -70.84
CA PHE A 29 23.64 -33.48 -71.89
C PHE A 29 22.78 -34.25 -72.90
N ILE A 30 21.49 -33.90 -73.00
CA ILE A 30 20.53 -34.52 -73.92
C ILE A 30 20.22 -33.55 -75.06
N SER A 31 20.65 -33.91 -76.28
CA SER A 31 20.44 -33.12 -77.50
C SER A 31 19.59 -33.85 -78.54
N GLY A 32 19.12 -33.12 -79.55
CA GLY A 32 18.25 -33.62 -80.62
C GLY A 32 17.44 -32.50 -81.27
N PRO A 33 16.75 -32.76 -82.40
CA PRO A 33 15.97 -31.74 -83.11
C PRO A 33 14.77 -31.22 -82.29
N ASN A 34 14.22 -30.07 -82.67
CA ASN A 34 12.99 -29.57 -82.05
C ASN A 34 11.83 -30.55 -82.30
N GLY A 35 11.00 -30.77 -81.28
CA GLY A 35 9.96 -31.81 -81.31
C GLY A 35 10.42 -33.22 -80.94
N SER A 36 11.73 -33.50 -80.79
CA SER A 36 12.27 -34.83 -80.44
C SER A 36 12.01 -35.31 -79.00
N GLY A 37 10.99 -34.75 -78.34
CA GLY A 37 10.56 -35.17 -77.00
C GLY A 37 11.46 -34.79 -75.82
N LYS A 38 12.63 -34.15 -76.00
CA LYS A 38 13.59 -33.82 -74.90
C LYS A 38 12.94 -33.33 -73.59
N SER A 39 12.09 -32.30 -73.64
CA SER A 39 11.42 -31.75 -72.45
C SER A 39 10.45 -32.74 -71.78
N THR A 40 9.95 -33.73 -72.51
CA THR A 40 9.13 -34.83 -71.97
C THR A 40 9.89 -35.64 -70.92
N ILE A 41 11.22 -35.80 -71.07
CA ILE A 41 12.05 -36.49 -70.08
C ILE A 41 12.05 -35.71 -68.76
N THR A 42 12.18 -34.38 -68.82
CA THR A 42 12.06 -33.47 -67.66
C THR A 42 10.67 -33.56 -67.02
N PHE A 43 9.61 -33.60 -67.82
CA PHE A 43 8.25 -33.79 -67.32
C PHE A 43 8.03 -35.19 -66.70
N CYS A 44 8.67 -36.25 -67.19
CA CYS A 44 8.62 -37.58 -66.57
C CYS A 44 9.24 -37.58 -65.16
N LEU A 45 10.40 -36.93 -64.99
CA LEU A 45 11.06 -36.77 -63.69
C LEU A 45 10.15 -36.03 -62.70
N GLY A 46 9.55 -34.90 -63.11
CA GLY A 46 8.61 -34.13 -62.29
C GLY A 46 7.31 -34.88 -61.97
N ALA A 47 6.77 -35.64 -62.92
CA ALA A 47 5.53 -36.40 -62.76
C ALA A 47 5.66 -37.48 -61.67
N VAL A 48 6.76 -38.25 -61.67
CA VAL A 48 7.02 -39.29 -60.65
C VAL A 48 7.13 -38.70 -59.26
N LEU A 49 7.77 -37.54 -59.15
CA LEU A 49 8.02 -36.85 -57.87
C LEU A 49 6.85 -35.94 -57.43
N TYR A 50 5.67 -36.07 -58.04
CA TYR A 50 4.46 -35.30 -57.70
C TYR A 50 4.63 -33.77 -57.86
N SER A 51 5.41 -33.30 -58.83
CA SER A 51 5.53 -31.87 -59.15
C SER A 51 4.19 -31.29 -59.58
N SER A 52 3.76 -30.21 -58.91
CA SER A 52 2.54 -29.45 -59.21
C SER A 52 2.57 -28.76 -60.58
N LYS A 53 3.76 -28.61 -61.16
CA LYS A 53 3.99 -27.97 -62.45
C LYS A 53 3.79 -28.90 -63.66
N VAL A 54 3.61 -30.20 -63.44
CA VAL A 54 3.43 -31.19 -64.52
C VAL A 54 1.97 -31.59 -64.64
N ASP A 55 1.35 -31.20 -65.75
CA ASP A 55 0.08 -31.78 -66.18
C ASP A 55 0.31 -33.19 -66.76
N LEU A 56 -0.32 -34.18 -66.13
CA LEU A 56 -0.25 -35.58 -66.57
C LEU A 56 -0.96 -35.81 -67.89
N GLU A 57 -2.04 -35.08 -68.22
CA GLU A 57 -2.73 -35.25 -69.50
C GLU A 57 -1.83 -34.82 -70.67
N GLY A 58 -0.96 -33.83 -70.45
CA GLY A 58 0.10 -33.43 -71.37
C GLY A 58 1.18 -34.48 -71.66
N LEU A 59 1.16 -35.63 -70.98
CA LEU A 59 2.03 -36.79 -71.23
C LEU A 59 1.37 -37.89 -72.09
N ARG A 60 0.06 -37.81 -72.38
CA ARG A 60 -0.63 -38.70 -73.31
C ARG A 60 -0.19 -38.42 -74.75
N SER A 61 -0.08 -39.46 -75.60
CA SER A 61 0.15 -39.27 -77.03
C SER A 61 -1.10 -38.71 -77.72
N GLN A 62 -0.89 -37.78 -78.67
CA GLN A 62 -1.95 -37.29 -79.57
C GLN A 62 -2.34 -38.33 -80.64
N ASN A 63 -1.52 -39.38 -80.84
CA ASN A 63 -1.77 -40.46 -81.79
C ASN A 63 -2.62 -41.60 -81.21
N LEU A 64 -2.90 -41.59 -79.90
CA LEU A 64 -3.77 -42.57 -79.24
C LEU A 64 -5.24 -42.20 -79.45
N SER A 65 -6.07 -43.15 -79.90
CA SER A 65 -7.50 -42.90 -80.09
C SER A 65 -8.19 -42.48 -78.78
N PRO A 66 -9.23 -41.62 -78.79
CA PRO A 66 -10.05 -41.36 -77.60
C PRO A 66 -10.69 -42.64 -77.03
N ASP A 67 -10.93 -43.66 -77.86
CA ASP A 67 -11.53 -44.95 -77.48
C ASP A 67 -10.50 -45.98 -76.96
N GLU A 68 -9.21 -45.66 -76.94
CA GLU A 68 -8.15 -46.53 -76.44
C GLU A 68 -7.80 -46.23 -74.97
N THR A 69 -7.51 -47.29 -74.21
CA THR A 69 -7.07 -47.14 -72.81
C THR A 69 -5.61 -46.73 -72.76
N TRP A 70 -5.33 -45.53 -72.25
CA TRP A 70 -3.97 -45.07 -72.02
C TRP A 70 -3.40 -45.78 -70.77
N ARG A 71 -2.28 -46.49 -70.95
CA ARG A 71 -1.50 -47.09 -69.86
C ARG A 71 -0.07 -46.61 -69.97
N ALA A 72 0.43 -46.00 -68.90
CA ALA A 72 1.81 -45.54 -68.81
C ALA A 72 2.42 -45.87 -67.45
N SER A 73 3.74 -46.04 -67.44
CA SER A 73 4.52 -46.25 -66.23
C SER A 73 5.80 -45.44 -66.31
N ILE A 74 6.18 -44.77 -65.22
CA ILE A 74 7.43 -44.01 -65.10
C ILE A 74 8.09 -44.43 -63.79
N ASP A 75 9.34 -44.87 -63.85
CA ASP A 75 10.13 -45.33 -62.71
C ASP A 75 11.43 -44.50 -62.64
N LEU A 76 11.66 -43.84 -61.51
CA LEU A 76 12.87 -43.09 -61.21
C LEU A 76 13.60 -43.72 -60.04
N LEU A 77 14.74 -44.34 -60.32
CA LEU A 77 15.63 -44.95 -59.35
C LEU A 77 16.65 -43.92 -58.83
N PHE A 78 16.80 -43.84 -57.52
CA PHE A 78 17.86 -43.11 -56.83
C PHE A 78 18.79 -44.07 -56.10
N LYS A 79 20.06 -43.67 -56.01
CA LYS A 79 21.08 -44.27 -55.14
C LYS A 79 21.26 -43.38 -53.91
N ASN A 80 21.21 -43.98 -52.72
CA ASN A 80 21.46 -43.30 -51.44
C ASN A 80 22.97 -43.20 -51.15
N ALA A 81 23.67 -42.44 -51.99
CA ALA A 81 25.09 -42.13 -51.87
C ALA A 81 25.33 -40.62 -51.73
N GLY A 82 26.51 -40.26 -51.21
CA GLY A 82 26.91 -38.89 -50.89
C GLY A 82 27.46 -38.75 -49.46
N HIS A 83 27.93 -37.55 -49.10
CA HIS A 83 28.41 -37.23 -47.75
C HIS A 83 27.31 -37.22 -46.69
N VAL A 84 26.08 -36.89 -47.08
CA VAL A 84 24.88 -36.98 -46.24
C VAL A 84 23.99 -38.07 -46.84
N LYS A 85 23.78 -39.15 -46.09
CA LYS A 85 22.86 -40.23 -46.45
C LYS A 85 21.51 -40.00 -45.79
N VAL A 86 20.44 -40.34 -46.52
CA VAL A 86 19.08 -40.42 -45.98
C VAL A 86 18.94 -41.70 -45.16
N ASP A 87 18.03 -41.72 -44.17
CA ASP A 87 17.61 -42.94 -43.48
C ASP A 87 16.75 -43.83 -44.41
N ALA A 88 17.42 -44.51 -45.33
CA ALA A 88 16.84 -45.40 -46.33
C ALA A 88 17.89 -46.40 -46.86
N PRO A 89 17.47 -47.56 -47.41
CA PRO A 89 18.34 -48.51 -48.10
C PRO A 89 19.18 -47.91 -49.24
N ALA A 90 20.17 -48.68 -49.72
CA ALA A 90 21.09 -48.24 -50.77
C ALA A 90 20.41 -47.74 -52.06
N PHE A 91 19.26 -48.31 -52.43
CA PHE A 91 18.46 -47.91 -53.58
C PHE A 91 16.99 -47.63 -53.19
N VAL A 92 16.45 -46.55 -53.77
CA VAL A 92 15.05 -46.15 -53.62
C VAL A 92 14.47 -45.83 -55.00
N GLN A 93 13.41 -46.51 -55.40
CA GLN A 93 12.69 -46.26 -56.64
C GLN A 93 11.34 -45.60 -56.35
N PHE A 94 11.08 -44.48 -57.03
CA PHE A 94 9.77 -43.85 -57.11
C PHE A 94 9.12 -44.26 -58.44
N SER A 95 7.88 -44.73 -58.39
CA SER A 95 7.16 -45.19 -59.58
C SER A 95 5.77 -44.58 -59.67
N LEU A 96 5.41 -44.06 -60.83
CA LEU A 96 4.07 -43.59 -61.18
C LEU A 96 3.46 -44.52 -62.22
N HIS A 97 2.32 -45.11 -61.89
CA HIS A 97 1.49 -45.88 -62.82
C HIS A 97 0.24 -45.06 -63.17
N ILE A 98 -0.05 -44.96 -64.46
CA ILE A 98 -1.16 -44.19 -65.02
C ILE A 98 -2.06 -45.13 -65.82
N GLU A 99 -3.36 -45.14 -65.51
CA GLU A 99 -4.38 -45.79 -66.35
C GLU A 99 -5.56 -44.83 -66.57
N GLN A 100 -5.89 -44.57 -67.83
CA GLN A 100 -7.08 -43.82 -68.24
C GLN A 100 -7.90 -44.65 -69.23
N LYS A 101 -9.10 -45.06 -68.82
CA LYS A 101 -10.07 -45.72 -69.68
C LYS A 101 -10.89 -44.69 -70.47
N PRO A 102 -11.49 -45.06 -71.62
CA PRO A 102 -12.38 -44.17 -72.37
C PRO A 102 -13.50 -43.61 -71.48
N GLY A 103 -13.60 -42.28 -71.40
CA GLY A 103 -14.59 -41.58 -70.57
C GLY A 103 -14.32 -41.54 -69.05
N GLU A 104 -13.25 -42.17 -68.54
CA GLU A 104 -12.85 -42.07 -67.14
C GLU A 104 -11.76 -41.00 -66.91
N THR A 105 -11.72 -40.44 -65.71
CA THR A 105 -10.60 -39.59 -65.27
C THR A 105 -9.31 -40.39 -65.12
N VAL A 106 -8.16 -39.73 -65.29
CA VAL A 106 -6.84 -40.36 -65.16
C VAL A 106 -6.65 -40.94 -63.75
N LYS A 107 -6.49 -42.26 -63.64
CA LYS A 107 -6.11 -42.92 -62.39
C LYS A 107 -4.59 -42.93 -62.28
N LYS A 108 -4.10 -42.49 -61.12
CA LYS A 108 -2.67 -42.42 -60.81
C LYS A 108 -2.39 -43.16 -59.49
N ASP A 109 -1.48 -44.12 -59.56
CA ASP A 109 -0.97 -44.87 -58.41
C ASP A 109 0.54 -44.60 -58.30
N PHE A 110 0.97 -44.10 -57.14
CA PHE A 110 2.38 -43.88 -56.85
C PHE A 110 2.92 -44.99 -55.96
N TYR A 111 4.19 -45.35 -56.14
CA TYR A 111 4.87 -46.34 -55.34
C TYR A 111 6.23 -45.82 -54.89
N ILE A 112 6.60 -46.16 -53.65
CA ILE A 112 7.96 -46.02 -53.13
C ILE A 112 8.46 -47.43 -52.86
N GLN A 113 9.58 -47.81 -53.49
CA GLN A 113 10.21 -49.11 -53.35
C GLN A 113 11.63 -48.93 -52.80
N GLU A 114 12.01 -49.70 -51.79
CA GLU A 114 13.27 -49.53 -51.06
C GLU A 114 13.98 -50.89 -50.95
N GLY A 115 15.30 -50.94 -51.16
CA GLY A 115 16.10 -52.16 -51.03
C GLY A 115 17.60 -51.96 -51.24
N GLU A 116 18.41 -52.95 -50.83
CA GLU A 116 19.87 -52.91 -50.99
C GLU A 116 20.34 -53.26 -52.41
N ASN A 117 19.51 -53.97 -53.19
CA ASN A 117 19.81 -54.40 -54.55
C ASN A 117 18.81 -53.77 -55.55
N ILE A 118 19.32 -53.38 -56.73
CA ILE A 118 18.48 -52.85 -57.82
C ILE A 118 17.47 -53.92 -58.28
N ASP A 119 16.21 -53.52 -58.46
CA ASP A 119 15.08 -54.37 -58.86
C ASP A 119 14.74 -55.52 -57.88
N GLN A 120 15.29 -55.50 -56.65
CA GLN A 120 14.98 -56.41 -55.55
C GLN A 120 14.56 -55.61 -54.31
N TRP A 121 13.27 -55.32 -54.21
CA TRP A 121 12.72 -54.42 -53.19
C TRP A 121 12.30 -55.19 -51.92
N GLU A 122 12.81 -54.75 -50.78
CA GLU A 122 12.41 -55.28 -49.46
C GLU A 122 11.11 -54.63 -48.98
N TYR A 123 10.94 -53.34 -49.28
CA TYR A 123 9.75 -52.58 -48.94
C TYR A 123 9.12 -52.01 -50.21
N THR A 124 7.80 -52.10 -50.33
CA THR A 124 7.01 -51.43 -51.36
C THR A 124 5.78 -50.82 -50.71
N ARG A 125 5.62 -49.50 -50.86
CA ARG A 125 4.45 -48.74 -50.37
C ARG A 125 3.70 -48.18 -51.56
N LYS A 126 2.37 -48.36 -51.59
CA LYS A 126 1.47 -47.82 -52.62
C LYS A 126 0.72 -46.60 -52.06
N TYR A 127 0.56 -45.57 -52.88
CA TYR A 127 -0.22 -44.38 -52.58
C TYR A 127 -1.25 -44.15 -53.69
N SER A 128 -2.51 -43.98 -53.31
CA SER A 128 -3.64 -43.87 -54.25
C SER A 128 -4.68 -42.85 -53.77
N SER A 129 -5.59 -42.47 -54.67
CA SER A 129 -6.70 -41.58 -54.32
C SER A 129 -7.79 -42.35 -53.59
N GLY A 130 -7.85 -42.24 -52.27
CA GLY A 130 -8.92 -42.84 -51.44
C GLY A 130 -8.45 -43.58 -50.18
N ASP A 131 -7.15 -43.83 -50.01
CA ASP A 131 -6.59 -44.37 -48.76
C ASP A 131 -6.52 -43.25 -47.69
N GLN A 132 -6.85 -43.58 -46.43
CA GLN A 132 -6.74 -42.62 -45.32
C GLN A 132 -5.29 -42.37 -44.89
N ASN A 133 -4.43 -43.39 -44.96
CA ASN A 133 -3.05 -43.36 -44.47
C ASN A 133 -2.04 -43.13 -45.62
N TYR A 134 -2.29 -43.70 -46.80
CA TYR A 134 -1.39 -43.63 -47.96
C TYR A 134 -2.00 -42.84 -49.13
N ASN A 135 -2.34 -41.57 -48.87
CA ASN A 135 -2.83 -40.62 -49.87
C ASN A 135 -1.69 -39.84 -50.56
N PHE A 136 -2.03 -39.05 -51.60
CA PHE A 136 -1.04 -38.26 -52.35
C PHE A 136 -0.34 -37.18 -51.53
N SER A 137 -0.98 -36.60 -50.51
CA SER A 137 -0.31 -35.65 -49.60
C SER A 137 0.71 -36.37 -48.70
N GLY A 138 0.43 -37.61 -48.27
CA GLY A 138 1.38 -38.48 -47.59
C GLY A 138 2.58 -38.88 -48.48
N TYR A 139 2.34 -39.13 -49.77
CA TYR A 139 3.40 -39.36 -50.77
C TYR A 139 4.32 -38.14 -50.89
N LYS A 140 3.76 -36.95 -51.16
CA LYS A 140 4.53 -35.70 -51.25
C LYS A 140 5.30 -35.42 -49.94
N LYS A 141 4.65 -35.61 -48.78
CA LYS A 141 5.30 -35.44 -47.47
C LYS A 141 6.48 -36.39 -47.25
N GLN A 142 6.43 -37.64 -47.73
CA GLN A 142 7.59 -38.54 -47.64
C GLN A 142 8.72 -38.15 -48.60
N ILE A 143 8.39 -37.73 -49.82
CA ILE A 143 9.37 -37.20 -50.80
C ILE A 143 10.12 -35.99 -50.25
N SER A 144 9.39 -35.03 -49.66
CA SER A 144 9.93 -33.85 -48.98
C SER A 144 10.73 -34.23 -47.73
N GLN A 145 10.07 -34.80 -46.71
CA GLN A 145 10.64 -34.88 -45.36
C GLN A 145 11.58 -36.07 -45.11
N LYS A 146 11.34 -37.23 -45.74
CA LYS A 146 12.24 -38.39 -45.61
C LYS A 146 13.36 -38.29 -46.64
N TYR A 147 13.03 -38.04 -47.90
CA TYR A 147 13.98 -38.21 -49.00
C TYR A 147 14.67 -36.93 -49.48
N ALA A 148 14.14 -35.74 -49.15
CA ALA A 148 14.64 -34.45 -49.60
C ALA A 148 14.80 -34.34 -51.14
N VAL A 149 13.83 -34.90 -51.88
CA VAL A 149 13.80 -34.89 -53.36
C VAL A 149 12.51 -34.29 -53.95
N ASP A 150 11.84 -33.41 -53.20
CA ASP A 150 10.67 -32.68 -53.70
C ASP A 150 11.10 -31.66 -54.80
N PRO A 151 10.54 -31.77 -56.02
CA PRO A 151 10.99 -30.97 -57.16
C PRO A 151 10.49 -29.53 -57.09
N ASP A 152 9.41 -29.26 -56.35
CA ASP A 152 8.82 -27.93 -56.22
C ASP A 152 9.41 -27.20 -55.01
N GLU A 153 9.55 -27.87 -53.86
CA GLU A 153 10.04 -27.27 -52.60
C GLU A 153 11.53 -26.91 -52.68
N PHE A 154 12.36 -27.79 -53.28
CA PHE A 154 13.80 -27.60 -53.40
C PHE A 154 14.25 -27.13 -54.80
N TYR A 155 13.30 -26.78 -55.68
CA TYR A 155 13.56 -26.27 -57.05
C TYR A 155 14.54 -27.15 -57.86
N LEU A 156 14.43 -28.48 -57.71
CA LEU A 156 15.35 -29.44 -58.34
C LEU A 156 15.16 -29.54 -59.86
N ILE A 157 13.98 -29.19 -60.37
CA ILE A 157 13.62 -29.29 -61.78
C ILE A 157 13.20 -27.92 -62.30
N TRP A 158 13.95 -27.43 -63.29
CA TRP A 158 13.69 -26.16 -63.97
C TRP A 158 13.07 -26.41 -65.34
N TYR A 159 11.84 -25.93 -65.56
CA TYR A 159 11.17 -26.08 -66.85
C TYR A 159 11.52 -24.94 -67.81
N GLN A 160 11.33 -25.19 -69.11
CA GLN A 160 11.66 -24.22 -70.15
C GLN A 160 10.86 -22.92 -69.96
N LYS A 161 11.57 -21.78 -70.00
CA LYS A 161 11.14 -20.40 -69.67
C LYS A 161 11.17 -20.01 -68.18
N GLU A 162 11.14 -20.94 -67.23
CA GLU A 162 11.16 -20.59 -65.78
C GLU A 162 12.48 -19.94 -65.35
N VAL A 163 13.60 -20.39 -65.90
CA VAL A 163 14.94 -19.82 -65.62
C VAL A 163 14.97 -18.31 -65.90
N ASN A 164 14.32 -17.86 -66.97
CA ASN A 164 14.22 -16.44 -67.30
C ASN A 164 13.32 -15.67 -66.34
N GLN A 165 12.23 -16.29 -65.86
CA GLN A 165 11.33 -15.68 -64.88
C GLN A 165 12.06 -15.48 -63.54
N PHE A 166 12.81 -16.49 -63.07
CA PHE A 166 13.60 -16.38 -61.84
C PHE A 166 14.73 -15.36 -61.93
N ALA A 167 15.37 -15.22 -63.10
CA ALA A 167 16.40 -14.20 -63.32
C ALA A 167 15.84 -12.75 -63.30
N VAL A 168 14.58 -12.57 -63.69
CA VAL A 168 13.89 -11.26 -63.74
C VAL A 168 13.11 -10.97 -62.42
N MET A 169 12.89 -11.99 -61.59
CA MET A 169 12.12 -11.91 -60.35
C MET A 169 12.71 -10.90 -59.34
N HIS A 170 11.85 -10.12 -58.71
CA HIS A 170 12.26 -9.15 -57.69
C HIS A 170 12.98 -9.83 -56.51
N PRO A 171 13.97 -9.16 -55.88
CA PRO A 171 14.74 -9.74 -54.78
C PRO A 171 13.87 -10.25 -53.62
N GLU A 172 12.76 -9.56 -53.32
CA GLU A 172 11.81 -9.91 -52.26
C GLU A 172 11.09 -11.24 -52.52
N GLU A 173 10.59 -11.46 -53.74
CA GLU A 173 9.94 -12.73 -54.11
C GLU A 173 10.94 -13.89 -54.12
N ARG A 174 12.18 -13.65 -54.58
CA ARG A 174 13.27 -14.63 -54.47
C ARG A 174 13.61 -14.94 -53.01
N PHE A 175 13.67 -13.92 -52.15
CA PHE A 175 13.91 -14.11 -50.72
C PHE A 175 12.78 -14.91 -50.06
N ARG A 176 11.51 -14.63 -50.38
CA ARG A 176 10.37 -15.43 -49.89
C ARG A 176 10.52 -16.90 -50.28
N ILE A 177 10.83 -17.18 -51.55
CA ILE A 177 11.07 -18.55 -52.04
C ILE A 177 12.19 -19.26 -51.24
N PHE A 178 13.32 -18.57 -50.98
CA PHE A 178 14.38 -19.14 -50.15
C PHE A 178 13.98 -19.29 -48.68
N SER A 179 13.19 -18.36 -48.13
CA SER A 179 12.68 -18.39 -46.75
C SER A 179 11.71 -19.54 -46.52
N GLU A 180 10.82 -19.80 -47.49
CA GLU A 180 9.95 -20.98 -47.56
C GLU A 180 10.80 -22.27 -47.62
N MET A 181 11.78 -22.36 -48.52
CA MET A 181 12.66 -23.54 -48.70
C MET A 181 13.49 -23.89 -47.45
N TYR A 182 13.97 -22.88 -46.70
CA TYR A 182 14.71 -23.09 -45.44
C TYR A 182 13.78 -23.16 -44.21
N GLY A 183 12.46 -23.06 -44.38
CA GLY A 183 11.48 -23.06 -43.29
C GLY A 183 11.55 -21.84 -42.36
N ILE A 184 12.29 -20.79 -42.73
CA ILE A 184 12.50 -19.57 -41.92
C ILE A 184 11.16 -18.89 -41.62
N ASP A 185 10.24 -18.87 -42.58
CA ASP A 185 8.87 -18.37 -42.39
C ASP A 185 8.12 -19.07 -41.24
N THR A 186 8.36 -20.37 -41.05
CA THR A 186 7.74 -21.13 -39.95
C THR A 186 8.38 -20.80 -38.60
N ILE A 187 9.70 -20.58 -38.59
CA ILE A 187 10.44 -20.16 -37.39
C ILE A 187 9.99 -18.75 -36.98
N GLN A 188 9.82 -17.83 -37.93
CA GLN A 188 9.34 -16.47 -37.66
C GLN A 188 7.92 -16.50 -37.06
N LYS A 189 6.98 -17.23 -37.66
CA LYS A 189 5.60 -17.35 -37.13
C LYS A 189 5.59 -17.93 -35.71
N ASN A 190 6.31 -19.03 -35.49
CA ASN A 190 6.43 -19.64 -34.15
C ASN A 190 7.05 -18.67 -33.12
N TRP A 191 7.97 -17.81 -33.54
CA TRP A 191 8.57 -16.78 -32.68
C TRP A 191 7.60 -15.63 -32.38
N GLU A 192 6.82 -15.19 -33.36
CA GLU A 192 5.77 -14.17 -33.19
C GLU A 192 4.67 -14.67 -32.23
N GLU A 193 4.17 -15.89 -32.43
CA GLU A 193 3.22 -16.55 -31.52
C GLU A 193 3.79 -16.70 -30.10
N SER A 194 5.05 -17.14 -29.97
CA SER A 194 5.73 -17.27 -28.66
C SER A 194 5.86 -15.92 -27.95
N LYS A 195 6.11 -14.84 -28.69
CA LYS A 195 6.22 -13.48 -28.16
C LYS A 195 4.86 -12.94 -27.71
N GLU A 196 3.78 -13.25 -28.42
CA GLU A 196 2.42 -12.89 -28.03
C GLU A 196 2.02 -13.59 -26.72
N LEU A 197 2.25 -14.90 -26.60
CA LEU A 197 2.01 -15.67 -25.38
C LEU A 197 2.78 -15.13 -24.16
N VAL A 198 4.03 -14.66 -24.33
CA VAL A 198 4.80 -14.02 -23.26
C VAL A 198 4.17 -12.69 -22.81
N ASN A 199 3.62 -11.89 -23.73
CA ASN A 199 2.92 -10.65 -23.40
C ASN A 199 1.60 -10.91 -22.67
N GLU A 200 0.83 -11.92 -23.09
CA GLU A 200 -0.38 -12.35 -22.37
C GLU A 200 -0.05 -12.84 -20.95
N ALA A 201 0.99 -13.64 -20.79
CA ALA A 201 1.45 -14.09 -19.48
C ALA A 201 1.87 -12.92 -18.57
N ALA A 202 2.59 -11.93 -19.12
CA ALA A 202 3.01 -10.74 -18.38
C ALA A 202 1.82 -9.86 -17.92
N THR A 203 0.83 -9.63 -18.78
CA THR A 203 -0.38 -8.86 -18.43
C THR A 203 -1.25 -9.59 -17.40
N SER A 204 -1.39 -10.92 -17.55
CA SER A 204 -2.05 -11.78 -16.56
C SER A 204 -1.35 -11.74 -15.19
N MET A 205 -0.01 -11.77 -15.18
CA MET A 205 0.78 -11.64 -13.95
C MET A 205 0.55 -10.29 -13.26
N GLN A 206 0.56 -9.17 -13.98
CA GLN A 206 0.26 -7.85 -13.41
C GLN A 206 -1.16 -7.78 -12.81
N ALA A 207 -2.17 -8.36 -13.48
CA ALA A 207 -3.52 -8.43 -12.95
C ALA A 207 -3.62 -9.29 -11.68
N ALA A 208 -2.86 -10.40 -11.61
CA ALA A 208 -2.76 -11.25 -10.43
C ALA A 208 -2.07 -10.53 -9.26
N GLU A 209 -1.00 -9.77 -9.52
CA GLU A 209 -0.30 -8.96 -8.51
C GLU A 209 -1.20 -7.85 -7.93
N GLN A 210 -1.93 -7.11 -8.77
CA GLN A 210 -2.92 -6.14 -8.32
C GLN A 210 -4.01 -6.79 -7.45
N THR A 211 -4.49 -7.97 -7.87
CA THR A 211 -5.47 -8.75 -7.09
C THR A 211 -4.90 -9.21 -5.75
N LEU A 212 -3.62 -9.60 -5.68
CA LEU A 212 -2.92 -9.95 -4.45
C LEU A 212 -2.83 -8.74 -3.50
N GLN A 213 -2.45 -7.57 -4.01
CA GLN A 213 -2.35 -6.34 -3.20
C GLN A 213 -3.72 -5.93 -2.64
N ASN A 214 -4.77 -5.99 -3.46
CA ASN A 214 -6.15 -5.71 -3.03
C ASN A 214 -6.62 -6.70 -1.94
N LYS A 215 -6.29 -7.99 -2.07
CA LYS A 215 -6.57 -9.01 -1.04
C LYS A 215 -5.79 -8.79 0.24
N LYS A 216 -4.50 -8.42 0.17
CA LYS A 216 -3.69 -8.05 1.34
C LYS A 216 -4.28 -6.86 2.08
N TRP A 217 -4.65 -5.80 1.35
CA TRP A 217 -5.29 -4.62 1.93
C TRP A 217 -6.62 -4.99 2.62
N GLY A 218 -7.49 -5.74 1.94
CA GLY A 218 -8.74 -6.25 2.51
C GLY A 218 -8.53 -7.08 3.79
N LEU A 219 -7.52 -7.95 3.82
CA LEU A 219 -7.15 -8.73 4.98
C LEU A 219 -6.69 -7.85 6.16
N THR A 220 -5.84 -6.84 5.90
CA THR A 220 -5.42 -5.90 6.96
C THR A 220 -6.58 -5.06 7.51
N GLN A 221 -7.57 -4.71 6.70
CA GLN A 221 -8.78 -4.04 7.19
C GLN A 221 -9.61 -4.98 8.06
N LYS A 222 -9.80 -6.24 7.65
CA LYS A 222 -10.52 -7.25 8.45
C LYS A 222 -9.82 -7.58 9.76
N GLN A 223 -8.49 -7.59 9.78
CA GLN A 223 -7.71 -7.74 11.01
C GLN A 223 -7.94 -6.56 11.96
N ARG A 224 -7.90 -5.31 11.46
CA ARG A 224 -8.22 -4.11 12.27
C ARG A 224 -9.67 -4.11 12.79
N GLU A 225 -10.63 -4.62 12.03
CA GLU A 225 -12.01 -4.80 12.50
C GLU A 225 -12.10 -5.81 13.64
N LEU A 226 -11.37 -6.93 13.53
CA LEU A 226 -11.29 -7.98 14.56
C LEU A 226 -10.57 -7.49 15.83
N ASP A 227 -9.47 -6.75 15.70
CA ASP A 227 -8.76 -6.13 16.83
C ASP A 227 -9.69 -5.15 17.57
N ARG A 228 -10.40 -4.28 16.84
CA ARG A 228 -11.43 -3.37 17.41
C ARG A 228 -12.55 -4.11 18.12
N PHE A 229 -12.97 -5.27 17.62
CA PHE A 229 -13.98 -6.11 18.26
C PHE A 229 -13.47 -6.69 19.59
N HIS A 230 -12.25 -7.23 19.62
CA HIS A 230 -11.63 -7.71 20.85
C HIS A 230 -11.41 -6.59 21.89
N ASP A 231 -10.93 -5.42 21.46
CA ASP A 231 -10.78 -4.26 22.35
C ASP A 231 -12.12 -3.69 22.84
N ARG A 232 -13.20 -3.84 22.07
CA ARG A 232 -14.56 -3.50 22.53
C ARG A 232 -15.01 -4.49 23.60
N ASN A 233 -14.80 -5.79 23.41
CA ASN A 233 -15.20 -6.80 24.39
C ASN A 233 -14.41 -6.68 25.68
N ARG A 234 -13.08 -6.49 25.61
CA ARG A 234 -12.24 -6.22 26.80
C ARG A 234 -12.71 -4.99 27.59
N ARG A 235 -13.08 -3.91 26.90
CA ARG A 235 -13.63 -2.70 27.55
C ARG A 235 -15.01 -2.92 28.14
N LEU A 236 -15.85 -3.75 27.52
CA LEU A 236 -17.14 -4.17 28.09
C LEU A 236 -16.96 -5.03 29.34
N GLU A 237 -16.04 -5.99 29.32
CA GLU A 237 -15.71 -6.82 30.48
C GLU A 237 -15.14 -5.97 31.63
N ALA A 238 -14.16 -5.10 31.35
CA ALA A 238 -13.60 -4.17 32.34
C ALA A 238 -14.69 -3.27 32.94
N GLY A 239 -15.50 -2.61 32.10
CA GLY A 239 -16.59 -1.75 32.55
C GLY A 239 -17.68 -2.51 33.34
N LEU A 240 -17.95 -3.77 33.01
CA LEU A 240 -18.83 -4.63 33.81
C LEU A 240 -18.20 -4.96 35.16
N THR A 241 -16.90 -5.25 35.24
CA THR A 241 -16.23 -5.50 36.54
C THR A 241 -16.15 -4.25 37.42
N GLU A 242 -15.95 -3.07 36.84
CA GLU A 242 -16.01 -1.78 37.53
C GLU A 242 -17.44 -1.49 38.01
N TYR A 243 -18.45 -1.73 37.18
CA TYR A 243 -19.85 -1.52 37.54
C TYR A 243 -20.31 -2.48 38.66
N VAL A 244 -19.94 -3.76 38.60
CA VAL A 244 -20.23 -4.74 39.65
C VAL A 244 -19.48 -4.41 40.94
N SER A 245 -18.22 -3.99 40.89
CA SER A 245 -17.48 -3.61 42.10
C SER A 245 -18.04 -2.33 42.73
N ALA A 246 -18.42 -1.33 41.93
CA ALA A 246 -19.12 -0.15 42.40
C ALA A 246 -20.46 -0.49 43.07
N LEU A 247 -21.27 -1.39 42.47
CA LEU A 247 -22.51 -1.87 43.09
C LEU A 247 -22.28 -2.61 44.41
N LEU A 248 -21.24 -3.43 44.51
CA LEU A 248 -20.88 -4.12 45.76
C LEU A 248 -20.44 -3.14 46.86
N VAL A 249 -19.67 -2.10 46.50
CA VAL A 249 -19.31 -1.02 47.44
C VAL A 249 -20.54 -0.25 47.89
N LEU A 250 -21.45 0.08 46.96
CA LEU A 250 -22.72 0.77 47.26
C LEU A 250 -23.61 -0.08 48.19
N GLN A 251 -23.74 -1.37 47.90
CA GLN A 251 -24.47 -2.32 48.74
C GLN A 251 -23.86 -2.42 50.14
N LYS A 252 -22.52 -2.47 50.23
CA LYS A 252 -21.82 -2.48 51.52
C LYS A 252 -22.08 -1.19 52.30
N TYR A 253 -21.92 -0.02 51.67
CA TYR A 253 -22.20 1.28 52.28
C TYR A 253 -23.62 1.34 52.85
N TYR A 254 -24.65 1.06 52.04
CA TYR A 254 -26.04 1.05 52.52
C TYR A 254 -26.30 -0.02 53.59
N SER A 255 -25.61 -1.17 53.56
CA SER A 255 -25.74 -2.18 54.62
C SER A 255 -25.15 -1.72 55.95
N GLN A 256 -24.09 -0.91 55.92
CA GLN A 256 -23.51 -0.27 57.11
C GLN A 256 -24.41 0.86 57.61
N GLU A 257 -24.86 1.77 56.73
CA GLU A 257 -25.79 2.84 57.08
C GLU A 257 -27.10 2.29 57.70
N ILE A 258 -27.65 1.19 57.18
CA ILE A 258 -28.80 0.49 57.78
C ILE A 258 -28.46 -0.13 59.15
N SER A 259 -27.22 -0.55 59.39
CA SER A 259 -26.77 -1.07 60.68
C SER A 259 -26.63 0.06 61.70
N ASP A 260 -25.96 1.14 61.32
CA ASP A 260 -25.72 2.31 62.17
C ASP A 260 -27.05 2.99 62.55
N LEU A 261 -27.99 3.10 61.61
CA LEU A 261 -29.35 3.59 61.87
C LEU A 261 -30.15 2.67 62.79
N LYS A 262 -29.96 1.34 62.72
CA LYS A 262 -30.59 0.42 63.68
C LYS A 262 -30.02 0.57 65.08
N GLU A 263 -28.71 0.72 65.20
CA GLU A 263 -28.04 0.94 66.49
C GLU A 263 -28.49 2.27 67.11
N GLN A 264 -28.61 3.34 66.33
CA GLN A 264 -29.21 4.61 66.78
C GLN A 264 -30.67 4.45 67.23
N ILE A 265 -31.49 3.69 66.51
CA ILE A 265 -32.88 3.41 66.91
C ILE A 265 -32.92 2.61 68.22
N GLU A 266 -32.03 1.65 68.42
CA GLU A 266 -31.94 0.87 69.66
C GLU A 266 -31.46 1.74 70.84
N GLN A 267 -30.47 2.61 70.62
CA GLN A 267 -30.04 3.62 71.60
C GLN A 267 -31.20 4.54 71.99
N TYR A 268 -31.92 5.15 71.03
CA TYR A 268 -33.08 5.99 71.32
C TYR A 268 -34.22 5.25 72.03
N GLN A 269 -34.42 3.95 71.76
CA GLN A 269 -35.37 3.13 72.51
C GLN A 269 -34.92 2.89 73.95
N THR A 270 -33.62 2.71 74.19
CA THR A 270 -33.09 2.62 75.56
C THR A 270 -33.18 3.95 76.32
N GLU A 271 -32.84 5.08 75.69
CA GLU A 271 -32.99 6.42 76.26
C GLU A 271 -34.46 6.69 76.61
N GLN A 272 -35.40 6.42 75.68
CA GLN A 272 -36.84 6.57 75.95
C GLN A 272 -37.28 5.69 77.13
N ALA A 273 -36.79 4.45 77.24
CA ALA A 273 -37.11 3.56 78.35
C ALA A 273 -36.49 4.00 79.69
N GLU A 274 -35.40 4.77 79.69
CA GLU A 274 -34.84 5.41 80.88
C GLU A 274 -35.60 6.67 81.25
N ASP A 275 -35.96 7.51 80.29
CA ASP A 275 -36.82 8.69 80.47
C ASP A 275 -38.21 8.31 80.99
N GLU A 276 -38.82 7.22 80.50
CA GLU A 276 -40.09 6.71 81.00
C GLU A 276 -39.99 6.23 82.46
N LYS A 277 -38.87 5.60 82.86
CA LYS A 277 -38.59 5.25 84.26
C LYS A 277 -38.35 6.48 85.13
N ALA A 278 -37.62 7.48 84.62
CA ALA A 278 -37.37 8.73 85.31
C ALA A 278 -38.68 9.51 85.53
N LEU A 279 -39.54 9.59 84.52
CA LEU A 279 -40.89 10.16 84.60
C LEU A 279 -41.78 9.39 85.58
N PHE A 280 -41.67 8.06 85.65
CA PHE A 280 -42.38 7.25 86.64
C PHE A 280 -41.92 7.57 88.07
N GLY A 281 -40.61 7.56 88.32
CA GLY A 281 -40.04 7.92 89.63
C GLY A 281 -40.35 9.36 90.04
N LEU A 282 -40.34 10.30 89.09
CA LEU A 282 -40.71 11.70 89.35
C LEU A 282 -42.21 11.83 89.68
N ARG A 283 -43.09 11.04 89.05
CA ARG A 283 -44.53 10.99 89.42
C ARG A 283 -44.73 10.44 90.82
N GLU A 284 -43.98 9.41 91.22
CA GLU A 284 -44.03 8.85 92.58
C GLU A 284 -43.53 9.87 93.64
N GLN A 285 -42.45 10.60 93.34
CA GLN A 285 -41.99 11.73 94.15
C GLN A 285 -43.05 12.85 94.24
N LEU A 286 -43.71 13.19 93.13
CA LEU A 286 -44.76 14.21 93.12
C LEU A 286 -46.00 13.76 93.91
N GLN A 287 -46.32 12.46 93.89
CA GLN A 287 -47.40 11.88 94.69
C GLN A 287 -47.07 11.88 96.20
N THR A 288 -45.85 11.51 96.59
CA THR A 288 -45.42 11.59 98.01
C THR A 288 -45.33 13.03 98.50
N VAL A 289 -44.85 13.98 97.67
CA VAL A 289 -44.89 15.42 97.99
C VAL A 289 -46.33 15.92 98.14
N LYS A 290 -47.27 15.49 97.30
CA LYS A 290 -48.71 15.83 97.48
C LYS A 290 -49.26 15.31 98.80
N GLN A 291 -48.99 14.06 99.16
CA GLN A 291 -49.40 13.48 100.44
C GLN A 291 -48.78 14.22 101.63
N ASN A 292 -47.52 14.63 101.52
CA ASN A 292 -46.84 15.44 102.55
C ASN A 292 -47.45 16.85 102.65
N VAL A 293 -47.82 17.48 101.53
CA VAL A 293 -48.52 18.77 101.54
C VAL A 293 -49.92 18.63 102.16
N GLU A 294 -50.67 17.59 101.81
CA GLU A 294 -51.97 17.29 102.43
C GLU A 294 -51.85 17.10 103.95
N ALA A 295 -50.89 16.30 104.40
CA ALA A 295 -50.59 16.11 105.82
C ALA A 295 -50.21 17.43 106.53
N VAL A 296 -49.33 18.24 105.93
CA VAL A 296 -48.95 19.55 106.47
C VAL A 296 -50.13 20.52 106.47
N THR A 297 -51.03 20.51 105.49
CA THR A 297 -52.25 21.35 105.53
C THR A 297 -53.19 20.93 106.66
N ILE A 298 -53.32 19.64 106.96
CA ILE A 298 -54.09 19.15 108.11
C ILE A 298 -53.44 19.57 109.45
N GLU A 299 -52.11 19.51 109.54
CA GLU A 299 -51.37 20.06 110.70
C GLU A 299 -51.56 21.59 110.83
N LEU A 300 -51.60 22.32 109.72
CA LEU A 300 -51.81 23.77 109.69
C LEU A 300 -53.25 24.15 110.06
N GLU A 301 -54.25 23.38 109.63
CA GLU A 301 -55.65 23.54 110.06
C GLU A 301 -55.81 23.25 111.57
N THR A 302 -55.23 22.17 112.08
CA THR A 302 -55.29 21.86 113.52
C THR A 302 -54.52 22.86 114.38
N THR A 303 -53.37 23.37 113.91
CA THR A 303 -52.67 24.46 114.62
C THR A 303 -53.43 25.78 114.52
N ASN A 304 -54.07 26.12 113.41
CA ASN A 304 -54.94 27.29 113.31
C ASN A 304 -56.16 27.19 114.23
N GLN A 305 -56.81 26.03 114.32
CA GLN A 305 -57.89 25.78 115.30
C GLN A 305 -57.37 25.98 116.73
N SER A 306 -56.17 25.45 117.04
CA SER A 306 -55.52 25.70 118.35
C SER A 306 -55.17 27.18 118.56
N LEU A 307 -54.86 27.92 117.50
CA LEU A 307 -54.57 29.36 117.55
C LEU A 307 -55.85 30.17 117.79
N GLU A 308 -56.98 29.80 117.18
CA GLU A 308 -58.30 30.38 117.42
C GLU A 308 -58.80 30.05 118.84
N GLU A 309 -58.55 28.83 119.34
CA GLU A 309 -58.76 28.50 120.76
C GLU A 309 -57.88 29.37 121.68
N VAL A 310 -56.60 29.57 121.34
CA VAL A 310 -55.70 30.44 122.11
C VAL A 310 -56.10 31.92 121.99
N GLN A 311 -56.62 32.39 120.85
CA GLN A 311 -57.08 33.76 120.65
C GLN A 311 -58.41 34.01 121.37
N SER A 312 -59.40 33.12 121.26
CA SER A 312 -60.64 33.21 122.05
C SER A 312 -60.38 33.09 123.56
N ARG A 313 -59.34 32.33 123.97
CA ARG A 313 -58.86 32.27 125.36
C ARG A 313 -58.10 33.55 125.75
N LYS A 314 -57.34 34.16 124.85
CA LYS A 314 -56.67 35.47 125.02
C LYS A 314 -57.68 36.61 125.14
N ASP A 315 -58.75 36.60 124.36
CA ASP A 315 -59.81 37.62 124.39
C ASP A 315 -60.68 37.46 125.64
N ASN A 316 -61.02 36.21 126.03
CA ASN A 316 -61.58 35.92 127.35
C ASN A 316 -60.64 36.35 128.48
N LEU A 317 -59.33 36.17 128.35
CA LEU A 317 -58.34 36.62 129.33
C LEU A 317 -58.19 38.14 129.33
N GLN A 318 -58.35 38.85 128.21
CA GLN A 318 -58.35 40.32 128.15
C GLN A 318 -59.64 40.91 128.72
N ALA A 319 -60.80 40.28 128.48
CA ALA A 319 -62.05 40.63 129.15
C ALA A 319 -61.94 40.41 130.66
N LYS A 320 -61.39 39.27 131.09
CA LYS A 320 -61.06 38.99 132.50
C LYS A 320 -59.97 39.93 133.04
N GLN A 321 -59.01 40.39 132.23
CA GLN A 321 -57.95 41.31 132.64
C GLN A 321 -58.51 42.73 132.86
N LYS A 322 -59.42 43.22 132.01
CA LYS A 322 -60.15 44.48 132.24
C LYS A 322 -61.05 44.39 133.47
N ALA A 323 -61.72 43.25 133.70
CA ALA A 323 -62.50 43.02 134.92
C ALA A 323 -61.61 42.85 136.18
N CYS A 324 -60.42 42.26 136.04
CA CYS A 324 -59.50 42.00 137.13
C CYS A 324 -58.62 43.21 137.47
N GLN A 325 -58.31 44.11 136.52
CA GLN A 325 -57.66 45.40 136.82
C GLN A 325 -58.54 46.27 137.74
N LYS A 326 -59.88 46.18 137.63
CA LYS A 326 -60.81 46.77 138.60
C LYS A 326 -60.86 46.08 139.96
N LYS A 327 -60.36 44.84 140.10
CA LYS A 327 -60.24 44.11 141.39
C LYS A 327 -58.82 44.13 141.97
N LYS A 328 -57.81 44.39 141.13
CA LYS A 328 -56.38 44.44 141.50
C LYS A 328 -55.98 45.76 142.17
N GLN A 329 -56.85 46.78 142.15
CA GLN A 329 -56.70 47.97 143.01
C GLN A 329 -57.22 47.76 144.44
N ASP A 330 -58.15 46.82 144.68
CA ASP A 330 -58.73 46.59 146.02
C ASP A 330 -57.90 45.63 146.88
N LEU A 331 -57.08 44.76 146.28
CA LEU A 331 -56.33 43.72 146.99
C LEU A 331 -54.87 43.60 146.55
N GLU A 332 -54.08 44.58 146.98
CA GLU A 332 -52.82 44.26 147.66
C GLU A 332 -53.06 43.17 148.73
N LYS A 333 -52.13 42.20 148.90
CA LYS A 333 -51.63 41.65 150.19
C LYS A 333 -51.15 40.19 150.23
N GLN A 334 -51.30 39.38 149.18
CA GLN A 334 -50.88 37.96 149.22
C GLN A 334 -50.03 37.63 147.98
N ILE A 335 -48.71 37.89 148.05
CA ILE A 335 -47.66 36.91 148.43
C ILE A 335 -47.50 35.88 147.29
N GLU A 336 -46.51 36.01 146.40
CA GLU A 336 -45.07 35.73 146.60
C GLU A 336 -44.73 34.22 146.50
N HIS A 337 -43.71 33.94 145.67
CA HIS A 337 -42.79 32.81 145.76
C HIS A 337 -43.09 31.43 145.11
N VAL A 338 -41.97 30.82 144.67
CA VAL A 338 -41.71 29.40 144.36
C VAL A 338 -42.13 28.86 142.97
N THR A 339 -41.33 28.17 142.15
CA THR A 339 -39.88 27.94 141.89
C THR A 339 -39.75 26.59 141.16
N ARG A 340 -39.11 26.57 139.97
CA ARG A 340 -38.33 25.49 139.30
C ARG A 340 -38.82 24.02 139.27
N GLN A 341 -38.74 23.39 138.08
CA GLN A 341 -38.11 22.06 137.89
C GLN A 341 -37.58 21.82 136.45
N VAL A 342 -36.87 20.70 136.24
CA VAL A 342 -35.44 20.71 135.82
C VAL A 342 -34.93 19.26 135.48
N GLN A 343 -33.89 19.09 134.64
CA GLN A 343 -33.05 17.85 134.40
C GLN A 343 -33.71 16.64 133.65
N ASN A 344 -33.06 15.64 132.99
CA ASN A 344 -31.64 15.32 132.58
C ASN A 344 -31.49 14.10 131.56
N ILE A 345 -30.36 14.04 130.80
CA ILE A 345 -29.50 12.97 130.13
C ILE A 345 -29.69 11.42 130.42
N PRO A 346 -28.96 10.38 129.82
CA PRO A 346 -27.86 10.24 128.76
C PRO A 346 -27.83 8.93 127.83
N LYS A 347 -26.70 8.68 127.07
CA LYS A 347 -26.05 7.36 126.69
C LYS A 347 -26.63 6.48 125.51
N THR A 348 -26.01 5.46 124.82
CA THR A 348 -24.70 4.70 124.85
C THR A 348 -24.26 4.01 123.48
N GLU A 349 -23.02 3.48 123.40
CA GLU A 349 -22.48 2.26 122.66
C GLU A 349 -22.34 2.07 121.12
N GLU A 350 -23.14 2.63 120.21
CA GLU A 350 -23.13 2.17 118.80
C GLU A 350 -21.88 2.48 117.94
N LYS A 351 -21.00 3.40 118.35
CA LYS A 351 -19.98 3.97 117.45
C LYS A 351 -18.85 3.02 117.02
N VAL A 352 -18.52 1.99 117.81
CA VAL A 352 -17.32 1.16 117.56
C VAL A 352 -17.52 0.11 116.46
N LYS A 353 -18.78 -0.22 116.09
CA LYS A 353 -19.05 -1.19 115.01
C LYS A 353 -19.03 -0.61 113.60
N ASN A 354 -19.25 0.71 113.44
CA ASN A 354 -19.35 1.32 112.11
C ASN A 354 -17.99 1.61 111.46
N GLU A 355 -16.95 1.92 112.24
CA GLU A 355 -15.60 2.22 111.73
C GLU A 355 -14.94 1.00 111.06
N LEU A 356 -15.26 -0.22 111.53
CA LEU A 356 -14.68 -1.48 111.01
C LEU A 356 -15.24 -1.91 109.63
N ASN A 357 -16.44 -1.44 109.26
CA ASN A 357 -17.01 -1.70 107.93
C ASN A 357 -16.50 -0.71 106.87
N GLN A 358 -16.25 0.55 107.24
CA GLN A 358 -15.78 1.59 106.30
C GLN A 358 -14.40 1.28 105.70
N PHE A 359 -13.49 0.69 106.48
CA PHE A 359 -12.17 0.27 105.98
C PHE A 359 -12.22 -0.92 105.00
N ARG A 360 -13.29 -1.73 105.00
CA ARG A 360 -13.44 -2.84 104.03
C ARG A 360 -14.00 -2.36 102.69
N SER A 361 -14.89 -1.37 102.68
CA SER A 361 -15.41 -0.78 101.44
C SER A 361 -14.34 0.03 100.68
N ALA A 362 -13.44 0.72 101.38
CA ALA A 362 -12.35 1.48 100.74
C ALA A 362 -11.33 0.56 100.02
N LEU A 363 -11.06 -0.62 100.58
CA LEU A 363 -10.08 -1.54 100.00
C LEU A 363 -10.58 -2.21 98.70
N ASP A 364 -11.89 -2.27 98.49
CA ASP A 364 -12.52 -2.80 97.27
C ASP A 364 -12.70 -1.71 96.18
N SER A 365 -12.75 -0.43 96.53
CA SER A 365 -12.70 0.68 95.55
C SER A 365 -11.30 0.83 94.96
N ASP A 366 -10.26 0.85 95.81
CA ASP A 366 -8.87 1.03 95.37
C ASP A 366 -8.42 -0.09 94.40
N GLN A 367 -8.92 -1.32 94.62
CA GLN A 367 -8.61 -2.46 93.76
C GLN A 367 -9.30 -2.37 92.38
N LYS A 368 -10.47 -1.72 92.28
CA LYS A 368 -11.15 -1.44 91.00
C LYS A 368 -10.48 -0.29 90.25
N GLU A 369 -10.08 0.77 90.96
CA GLU A 369 -9.34 1.90 90.40
C GLU A 369 -7.99 1.45 89.83
N LYS A 370 -7.29 0.54 90.53
CA LYS A 370 -6.04 -0.04 90.05
C LYS A 370 -6.19 -0.85 88.75
N ASN A 371 -7.28 -1.60 88.61
CA ASN A 371 -7.55 -2.37 87.39
C ASN A 371 -7.87 -1.45 86.19
N SER A 372 -8.64 -0.38 86.40
CA SER A 372 -8.93 0.59 85.32
C SER A 372 -7.69 1.37 84.88
N LEU A 373 -6.78 1.67 85.82
CA LEU A 373 -5.46 2.25 85.54
C LEU A 373 -4.57 1.32 84.70
N ASP A 374 -4.57 0.01 84.96
CA ASP A 374 -3.81 -0.96 84.14
C ASP A 374 -4.39 -1.09 82.70
N GLU A 375 -5.72 -1.04 82.53
CA GLU A 375 -6.37 -1.05 81.20
C GLU A 375 -6.05 0.22 80.40
N GLN A 376 -6.07 1.40 81.04
CA GLN A 376 -5.61 2.65 80.44
C GLN A 376 -4.13 2.57 80.07
N PHE A 377 -3.28 1.99 80.93
CA PHE A 377 -1.86 1.79 80.65
C PHE A 377 -1.61 0.88 79.44
N GLN A 378 -2.40 -0.18 79.25
CA GLN A 378 -2.31 -1.02 78.06
C GLN A 378 -2.73 -0.27 76.79
N THR A 379 -3.82 0.50 76.87
CA THR A 379 -4.35 1.29 75.74
C THR A 379 -3.38 2.38 75.28
N ILE A 380 -2.78 3.11 76.23
CA ILE A 380 -1.73 4.10 75.93
C ILE A 380 -0.50 3.40 75.33
N ARG A 381 -0.17 2.19 75.78
CA ARG A 381 0.99 1.43 75.30
C ARG A 381 0.79 0.79 73.92
N SER A 382 -0.45 0.50 73.49
CA SER A 382 -0.75 0.14 72.11
C SER A 382 -0.67 1.36 71.19
N GLN A 383 -1.29 2.47 71.57
CA GLN A 383 -1.18 3.75 70.84
C GLN A 383 0.28 4.19 70.68
N LEU A 384 1.11 4.05 71.71
CA LEU A 384 2.54 4.37 71.62
C LEU A 384 3.28 3.50 70.59
N ARG A 385 2.91 2.22 70.42
CA ARG A 385 3.51 1.35 69.38
C ARG A 385 3.02 1.71 67.98
N GLU A 386 1.75 2.05 67.85
CA GLU A 386 1.13 2.46 66.59
C GLU A 386 1.78 3.76 66.09
N ASN A 387 1.83 4.78 66.94
CA ASN A 387 2.53 6.04 66.67
C ASN A 387 4.04 5.82 66.38
N GLN A 388 4.71 4.89 67.06
CA GLN A 388 6.12 4.53 66.74
C GLN A 388 6.27 3.80 65.40
N GLY A 389 5.24 3.09 64.93
CA GLY A 389 5.19 2.51 63.58
C GLY A 389 4.99 3.59 62.52
N GLU A 390 4.02 4.48 62.74
CA GLU A 390 3.76 5.63 61.87
C GLU A 390 4.96 6.57 61.77
N MET A 391 5.62 6.90 62.88
CA MET A 391 6.84 7.71 62.89
C MET A 391 7.94 7.13 61.99
N LYS A 392 8.13 5.79 61.97
CA LYS A 392 9.14 5.15 61.11
C LYS A 392 8.74 5.14 59.64
N LEU A 393 7.45 5.00 59.35
CA LEU A 393 6.92 5.13 57.99
C LEU A 393 7.08 6.56 57.47
N LEU A 394 6.81 7.56 58.31
CA LEU A 394 7.02 8.98 58.02
C LEU A 394 8.51 9.32 57.85
N GLU A 395 9.40 8.84 58.71
CA GLU A 395 10.85 9.03 58.56
C GLU A 395 11.37 8.44 57.23
N PHE A 396 10.87 7.26 56.83
CA PHE A 396 11.21 6.66 55.55
C PHE A 396 10.68 7.47 54.36
N GLN A 397 9.43 7.93 54.42
CA GLN A 397 8.83 8.81 53.41
C GLN A 397 9.61 10.13 53.28
N ILE A 398 9.99 10.77 54.39
CA ILE A 398 10.79 12.01 54.39
C ILE A 398 12.17 11.80 53.75
N GLN A 399 12.81 10.64 53.93
CA GLN A 399 14.06 10.33 53.24
C GLN A 399 13.85 10.13 51.73
N GLN A 400 12.76 9.47 51.33
CA GLN A 400 12.43 9.25 49.92
C GLN A 400 12.07 10.57 49.22
N ASP A 401 11.22 11.41 49.83
CA ASP A 401 10.83 12.72 49.33
C ASP A 401 12.05 13.64 49.11
N LYS A 402 13.05 13.61 50.01
CA LYS A 402 14.31 14.38 49.83
C LYS A 402 15.14 13.90 48.64
N VAL A 403 15.19 12.60 48.40
CA VAL A 403 15.91 12.03 47.26
C VAL A 403 15.21 12.39 45.95
N ASP A 404 13.88 12.43 45.95
CA ASP A 404 13.10 12.80 44.77
C ASP A 404 13.04 14.33 44.57
N GLU A 405 13.10 15.16 45.62
CA GLU A 405 13.28 16.63 45.53
C GLU A 405 14.56 16.99 44.77
N ILE A 406 15.69 16.35 45.09
CA ILE A 406 16.98 16.61 44.42
C ILE A 406 16.88 16.29 42.93
N LYS A 407 16.40 15.10 42.56
CA LYS A 407 16.22 14.69 41.15
C LYS A 407 15.26 15.61 40.40
N ASN A 408 14.16 16.01 41.03
CA ASN A 408 13.17 16.90 40.43
C ASN A 408 13.73 18.32 40.25
N ARG A 409 14.58 18.81 41.17
CA ARG A 409 15.28 20.10 41.01
C ARG A 409 16.28 20.05 39.85
N GLU A 410 17.09 19.00 39.73
CA GLU A 410 18.01 18.81 38.60
C GLU A 410 17.29 18.86 37.25
N VAL A 411 16.15 18.17 37.13
CA VAL A 411 15.30 18.16 35.90
C VAL A 411 14.73 19.56 35.59
N LEU A 412 14.37 20.35 36.61
CA LEU A 412 13.88 21.71 36.40
C LEU A 412 14.99 22.72 36.10
N GLU A 413 16.21 22.52 36.58
CA GLU A 413 17.36 23.35 36.19
C GLU A 413 17.74 23.16 34.71
N GLU A 414 17.68 21.92 34.20
CA GLU A 414 17.98 21.61 32.80
C GLU A 414 16.89 22.10 31.82
N TYR A 415 15.60 21.82 32.12
CA TYR A 415 14.48 22.06 31.18
C TYR A 415 13.61 23.28 31.49
N LYS A 416 13.77 23.90 32.68
CA LYS A 416 13.05 25.09 33.19
C LYS A 416 11.55 24.92 33.43
N SER A 417 10.77 24.56 32.41
CA SER A 417 9.33 24.32 32.55
C SER A 417 8.77 23.43 31.43
N SER A 418 7.68 22.75 31.70
CA SER A 418 6.99 21.90 30.71
C SER A 418 6.48 22.72 29.53
N HIS A 419 6.04 23.96 29.77
CA HIS A 419 5.61 24.90 28.73
C HIS A 419 6.75 25.23 27.76
N LEU A 420 7.95 25.51 28.27
CA LEU A 420 9.10 25.87 27.43
C LEU A 420 9.59 24.68 26.61
N VAL A 421 9.49 23.45 27.16
CA VAL A 421 9.72 22.21 26.41
C VAL A 421 8.66 22.00 25.32
N THR A 422 7.37 22.25 25.60
CA THR A 422 6.31 22.11 24.57
C THR A 422 6.41 23.15 23.47
N ASP A 423 6.77 24.39 23.79
CA ASP A 423 6.99 25.45 22.78
C ASP A 423 8.15 25.07 21.86
N ARG A 424 9.24 24.54 22.42
CA ARG A 424 10.40 24.10 21.66
C ARG A 424 10.08 22.91 20.74
N ILE A 425 9.30 21.94 21.23
CA ILE A 425 8.79 20.84 20.39
C ILE A 425 7.95 21.41 19.23
N ALA A 426 7.04 22.35 19.49
CA ALA A 426 6.18 22.95 18.47
C ALA A 426 6.97 23.80 17.44
N GLU A 427 8.01 24.51 17.86
CA GLU A 427 8.93 25.23 16.98
C GLU A 427 9.71 24.27 16.06
N ASN A 428 10.22 23.18 16.64
CA ASN A 428 10.89 22.12 15.89
C ASN A 428 9.94 21.38 14.94
N GLU A 429 8.67 21.19 15.31
CA GLU A 429 7.64 20.59 14.44
C GLU A 429 7.29 21.48 13.23
N ARG A 430 7.12 22.80 13.44
CA ARG A 430 6.94 23.76 12.33
C ARG A 430 8.16 23.78 11.40
N SER A 431 9.36 23.73 11.98
CA SER A 431 10.61 23.66 11.22
C SER A 431 10.74 22.35 10.44
N LEU A 432 10.30 21.23 11.02
CA LEU A 432 10.22 19.93 10.35
C LEU A 432 9.20 19.91 9.21
N GLU A 433 8.07 20.61 9.33
CA GLU A 433 7.08 20.74 8.26
C GLU A 433 7.61 21.57 7.10
N HIS A 434 8.14 22.76 7.38
CA HIS A 434 8.79 23.59 6.36
C HIS A 434 9.94 22.86 5.64
N ASN A 435 10.75 22.10 6.38
CA ASN A 435 11.82 21.29 5.81
C ASN A 435 11.31 20.11 4.95
N LYS A 436 10.17 19.48 5.29
CA LYS A 436 9.55 18.46 4.42
C LYS A 436 9.08 19.07 3.10
N ASP A 437 8.48 20.26 3.14
CA ASP A 437 8.00 20.95 1.94
C ASP A 437 9.16 21.36 1.02
N ASN A 438 10.24 21.93 1.60
CA ASN A 438 11.46 22.23 0.86
C ASN A 438 12.10 20.97 0.24
N HIS A 439 12.23 19.89 1.02
CA HIS A 439 12.72 18.60 0.52
C HIS A 439 11.86 18.08 -0.63
N ARG A 440 10.53 18.15 -0.52
CA ARG A 440 9.61 17.73 -1.57
C ARG A 440 9.78 18.57 -2.83
N MET A 441 9.74 19.90 -2.71
CA MET A 441 9.89 20.84 -3.81
C MET A 441 11.20 20.61 -4.58
N TRP A 442 12.34 20.57 -3.89
CA TRP A 442 13.63 20.36 -4.52
C TRP A 442 13.80 18.95 -5.08
N SER A 443 13.18 17.92 -4.50
CA SER A 443 13.20 16.55 -5.04
C SER A 443 12.35 16.45 -6.32
N GLU A 444 11.20 17.12 -6.39
CA GLU A 444 10.38 17.21 -7.60
C GLU A 444 11.09 18.01 -8.71
N GLU A 445 11.77 19.11 -8.36
CA GLU A 445 12.58 19.93 -9.28
C GLU A 445 13.81 19.16 -9.79
N ARG A 446 14.57 18.51 -8.90
CA ARG A 446 15.73 17.68 -9.27
C ARG A 446 15.32 16.55 -10.21
N LYS A 447 14.20 15.87 -9.95
CA LYS A 447 13.69 14.79 -10.81
C LYS A 447 13.30 15.28 -12.22
N LYS A 448 12.77 16.51 -12.35
CA LYS A 448 12.50 17.12 -13.66
C LYS A 448 13.80 17.40 -14.41
N LEU A 449 14.79 17.98 -13.73
CA LEU A 449 16.11 18.27 -14.28
C LEU A 449 16.89 16.99 -14.65
N GLU A 450 16.78 15.92 -13.86
CA GLU A 450 17.34 14.60 -14.19
C GLU A 450 16.73 14.02 -15.48
N SER A 451 15.42 14.20 -15.70
CA SER A 451 14.77 13.81 -16.97
C SER A 451 15.28 14.67 -18.13
N GLU A 452 15.27 16.00 -17.97
CA GLU A 452 15.75 16.94 -18.99
C GLU A 452 17.21 16.67 -19.36
N HIS A 453 18.07 16.35 -18.39
CA HIS A 453 19.47 15.98 -18.61
C HIS A 453 19.60 14.71 -19.44
N GLU A 454 18.81 13.67 -19.14
CA GLU A 454 18.86 12.40 -19.87
C GLU A 454 18.26 12.54 -21.29
N ASP A 455 17.21 13.35 -21.47
CA ASP A 455 16.63 13.68 -22.78
C ASP A 455 17.63 14.47 -23.66
N VAL A 456 18.30 15.47 -23.09
CA VAL A 456 19.40 16.23 -23.72
C VAL A 456 20.58 15.32 -24.06
N LYS A 457 21.03 14.50 -23.11
CA LYS A 457 22.17 13.57 -23.26
C LYS A 457 21.96 12.53 -24.36
N ASN A 458 20.72 12.10 -24.58
CA ASN A 458 20.36 11.16 -25.64
C ASN A 458 20.08 11.83 -27.00
N ASN A 459 20.32 13.14 -27.15
CA ASN A 459 19.96 13.93 -28.33
C ASN A 459 18.48 13.82 -28.73
N ARG A 460 17.61 13.59 -27.73
CA ARG A 460 16.16 13.39 -27.86
C ARG A 460 15.39 14.48 -27.11
N TYR A 461 15.88 15.71 -27.19
CA TYR A 461 15.13 16.85 -26.67
C TYR A 461 13.87 17.03 -27.52
N VAL A 462 12.71 16.75 -26.95
CA VAL A 462 11.43 16.71 -27.67
C VAL A 462 10.38 17.41 -26.81
N SER A 463 9.76 18.46 -27.34
CA SER A 463 8.71 19.19 -26.61
C SER A 463 7.56 18.27 -26.22
N GLN A 464 6.82 18.58 -25.14
CA GLN A 464 5.64 17.80 -24.77
C GLN A 464 4.58 17.74 -25.89
N ARG A 465 4.49 18.76 -26.76
CA ARG A 465 3.60 18.75 -27.94
C ARG A 465 4.17 17.86 -29.04
N GLN A 466 5.50 17.84 -29.23
CA GLN A 466 6.12 16.91 -30.17
C GLN A 466 5.99 15.45 -29.71
N GLN A 467 6.23 15.15 -28.43
CA GLN A 467 6.12 13.80 -27.88
C GLN A 467 4.71 13.22 -28.05
N LYS A 468 3.66 14.02 -27.81
CA LYS A 468 2.26 13.65 -28.10
C LYS A 468 2.05 13.30 -29.58
N SER A 469 2.69 14.03 -30.50
CA SER A 469 2.59 13.74 -31.93
C SER A 469 3.33 12.47 -32.32
N LEU A 470 4.55 12.26 -31.84
CA LEU A 470 5.33 11.05 -32.11
C LEU A 470 4.61 9.79 -31.59
N VAL A 471 4.08 9.83 -30.37
CA VAL A 471 3.28 8.73 -29.81
C VAL A 471 2.01 8.47 -30.64
N TYR A 472 1.33 9.52 -31.11
CA TYR A 472 0.15 9.39 -31.97
C TYR A 472 0.47 8.69 -33.30
N PHE A 473 1.52 9.11 -34.02
CA PHE A 473 1.89 8.47 -35.29
C PHE A 473 2.42 7.05 -35.09
N ALA A 474 3.22 6.82 -34.04
CA ALA A 474 3.68 5.48 -33.66
C ALA A 474 2.51 4.52 -33.36
N SER A 475 1.46 4.99 -32.67
CA SER A 475 0.25 4.19 -32.41
C SER A 475 -0.52 3.77 -33.67
N LYS A 476 -0.28 4.45 -34.80
CA LYS A 476 -0.85 4.16 -36.11
C LYS A 476 0.11 3.42 -37.06
N GLY A 477 1.30 3.04 -36.58
CA GLY A 477 2.34 2.41 -37.40
C GLY A 477 3.00 3.36 -38.41
N ILE A 478 2.81 4.67 -38.28
CA ILE A 478 3.38 5.69 -39.18
C ILE A 478 4.66 6.23 -38.55
N LYS A 479 5.77 6.22 -39.30
CA LYS A 479 7.03 6.82 -38.85
C LYS A 479 6.94 8.35 -38.91
N ALA A 480 7.47 9.02 -37.89
CA ALA A 480 7.51 10.47 -37.81
C ALA A 480 8.79 10.94 -37.11
N TYR A 481 9.38 12.03 -37.58
CA TYR A 481 10.71 12.52 -37.23
C TYR A 481 10.67 14.02 -36.91
N PRO A 482 11.13 14.49 -35.73
CA PRO A 482 11.25 15.93 -35.45
C PRO A 482 12.43 16.55 -36.24
N LEU A 483 12.36 17.85 -36.55
CA LEU A 483 13.40 18.57 -37.31
C LEU A 483 14.83 18.34 -36.75
N GLN A 484 15.00 18.39 -35.43
CA GLN A 484 16.28 18.20 -34.72
C GLN A 484 16.91 16.80 -34.90
N GLU A 485 16.12 15.78 -35.26
CA GLU A 485 16.67 14.46 -35.58
C GLU A 485 17.40 14.47 -36.93
N LEU A 486 16.98 15.35 -37.85
CA LEU A 486 17.43 15.39 -39.24
C LEU A 486 18.44 16.50 -39.54
N ILE A 487 18.32 17.65 -38.87
CA ILE A 487 19.06 18.89 -39.14
C ILE A 487 19.65 19.46 -37.84
N GLU A 488 20.86 20.00 -37.96
CA GLU A 488 21.57 20.74 -36.91
C GLU A 488 22.14 22.04 -37.46
N LEU A 489 22.54 22.96 -36.57
CA LEU A 489 23.31 24.14 -36.96
C LEU A 489 24.81 23.82 -37.02
N ASP A 490 25.53 24.50 -37.91
CA ASP A 490 26.98 24.33 -38.13
C ASP A 490 27.82 24.90 -36.97
N ASP A 491 29.10 24.50 -36.90
CA ASP A 491 30.06 24.91 -35.86
C ASP A 491 30.38 26.43 -35.85
N LYS A 492 29.90 27.19 -36.86
CA LYS A 492 30.09 28.64 -36.98
C LYS A 492 28.84 29.41 -36.55
N SER A 493 27.71 28.74 -36.36
CA SER A 493 26.47 29.31 -35.87
C SER A 493 26.63 29.93 -34.49
N ARG A 494 25.88 31.00 -34.24
CA ARG A 494 25.67 31.56 -32.90
C ARG A 494 24.28 31.15 -32.44
N PRO A 495 24.01 31.06 -31.12
CA PRO A 495 22.67 30.77 -30.62
C PRO A 495 21.60 31.77 -31.10
N ALA A 496 21.99 33.02 -31.43
CA ALA A 496 21.09 34.01 -32.01
C ALA A 496 20.58 33.61 -33.42
N ASP A 497 21.36 32.85 -34.18
CA ASP A 497 21.01 32.46 -35.55
C ASP A 497 19.88 31.37 -35.54
N GLU A 498 19.72 30.63 -34.43
CA GLU A 498 18.58 29.71 -34.23
C GLU A 498 17.22 30.45 -34.11
N GLN A 499 17.20 31.75 -33.79
CA GLN A 499 15.95 32.52 -33.68
C GLN A 499 15.18 32.59 -35.01
N TRP A 500 15.86 32.46 -36.15
CA TRP A 500 15.19 32.32 -37.44
C TRP A 500 14.32 31.06 -37.49
N PHE A 501 14.73 29.98 -36.82
CA PHE A 501 14.01 28.70 -36.80
C PHE A 501 12.87 28.64 -35.76
N ASP A 502 12.76 29.57 -34.81
CA ASP A 502 11.71 29.59 -33.77
C ASP A 502 10.26 29.26 -34.23
N PRO A 503 9.74 29.77 -35.38
CA PRO A 503 8.38 29.45 -35.84
C PRO A 503 8.23 28.06 -36.50
N ILE A 504 9.34 27.37 -36.80
CA ILE A 504 9.36 26.11 -37.56
C ILE A 504 10.17 24.98 -36.90
N LYS A 505 10.96 25.23 -35.85
CA LYS A 505 11.91 24.24 -35.32
C LYS A 505 11.29 23.03 -34.65
N TYR A 506 10.05 23.17 -34.18
CA TYR A 506 9.29 22.06 -33.60
C TYR A 506 8.50 21.24 -34.64
N THR A 507 8.74 21.46 -35.94
CA THR A 507 8.14 20.70 -37.05
C THR A 507 8.43 19.21 -36.97
N ILE A 508 7.45 18.41 -37.41
CA ILE A 508 7.48 16.96 -37.45
C ILE A 508 7.23 16.48 -38.88
N PHE A 509 8.18 15.73 -39.41
CA PHE A 509 8.13 15.12 -40.74
C PHE A 509 7.52 13.73 -40.64
N VAL A 510 6.45 13.48 -41.40
CA VAL A 510 5.66 12.24 -41.33
C VAL A 510 5.88 11.45 -42.62
N ASP A 511 6.20 10.17 -42.50
CA ASP A 511 6.36 9.25 -43.62
C ASP A 511 4.99 8.71 -44.07
N GLY A 512 4.19 9.59 -44.68
CA GLY A 512 2.85 9.26 -45.18
C GLY A 512 2.17 10.44 -45.87
N LYS A 513 1.48 10.16 -47.00
CA LYS A 513 0.82 11.18 -47.84
C LYS A 513 -0.44 11.80 -47.26
N VAL A 514 -1.19 11.05 -46.45
CA VAL A 514 -2.48 11.50 -45.89
C VAL A 514 -2.52 11.14 -44.42
N PHE A 515 -2.48 12.15 -43.56
CA PHE A 515 -2.58 12.01 -42.11
C PHE A 515 -3.38 13.17 -41.51
N VAL A 516 -3.80 13.00 -40.25
CA VAL A 516 -4.46 14.06 -39.47
C VAL A 516 -3.47 14.52 -38.40
N PRO A 517 -3.12 15.82 -38.33
CA PRO A 517 -2.22 16.34 -37.31
C PRO A 517 -2.89 16.28 -35.92
N PRO A 518 -2.21 15.74 -34.89
CA PRO A 518 -2.78 15.61 -33.54
C PRO A 518 -2.72 16.89 -32.69
N ASN A 519 -1.98 17.90 -33.13
CA ASN A 519 -1.94 19.24 -32.52
C ASN A 519 -1.56 20.30 -33.58
N ASP A 520 -1.31 21.53 -33.12
CA ASP A 520 -1.10 22.72 -33.94
C ASP A 520 0.35 22.94 -34.41
N LEU A 521 1.30 22.08 -34.03
CA LEU A 521 2.65 22.11 -34.60
C LEU A 521 2.62 21.92 -36.12
N TYR A 522 3.73 22.20 -36.81
CA TYR A 522 3.83 21.85 -38.23
C TYR A 522 4.04 20.35 -38.39
N HIS A 523 3.16 19.70 -39.14
CA HIS A 523 3.31 18.31 -39.57
C HIS A 523 3.40 18.28 -41.09
N VAL A 524 4.46 17.67 -41.63
CA VAL A 524 4.81 17.77 -43.07
C VAL A 524 4.98 16.37 -43.65
N SER A 525 4.28 16.08 -44.76
CA SER A 525 4.45 14.84 -45.52
C SER A 525 5.82 14.80 -46.19
N LEU A 526 6.65 13.82 -45.83
CA LEU A 526 7.90 13.53 -46.54
C LEU A 526 7.65 13.02 -47.97
N SER A 527 6.45 12.57 -48.29
CA SER A 527 6.08 12.16 -49.64
C SER A 527 5.76 13.33 -50.57
N ASP A 528 5.48 14.52 -50.03
CA ASP A 528 5.05 15.69 -50.80
C ASP A 528 6.23 16.61 -51.14
N ILE A 529 7.34 16.48 -50.41
CA ILE A 529 8.58 17.21 -50.67
C ILE A 529 9.38 16.48 -51.75
N VAL A 530 9.58 17.16 -52.90
CA VAL A 530 10.45 16.73 -53.99
C VAL A 530 11.60 17.73 -54.15
N PRO A 531 12.83 17.40 -53.70
CA PRO A 531 14.01 18.24 -53.93
C PRO A 531 14.39 18.27 -55.42
N GLU A 532 14.73 19.44 -55.95
CA GLU A 532 15.22 19.55 -57.35
C GLU A 532 16.65 19.03 -57.50
N TYR A 533 17.44 19.09 -56.43
CA TYR A 533 18.80 18.57 -56.35
C TYR A 533 19.17 18.17 -54.93
N TYR A 534 20.25 17.39 -54.82
CA TYR A 534 20.78 16.93 -53.54
C TYR A 534 21.42 18.08 -52.77
N LEU A 535 20.95 18.32 -51.54
CA LEU A 535 21.34 19.45 -50.70
C LEU A 535 21.80 18.93 -49.33
N THR A 536 23.02 19.28 -48.92
CA THR A 536 23.63 18.84 -47.65
C THR A 536 23.71 19.94 -46.59
N SER A 537 23.76 21.21 -47.00
CA SER A 537 23.80 22.37 -46.11
C SER A 537 23.21 23.63 -46.75
N LEU A 538 22.82 24.57 -45.89
CA LEU A 538 22.34 25.92 -46.18
C LEU A 538 23.27 26.93 -45.48
N PRO A 539 24.34 27.39 -46.15
CA PRO A 539 25.34 28.26 -45.53
C PRO A 539 24.78 29.56 -44.97
N ASP A 540 23.78 30.15 -45.64
CA ASP A 540 23.18 31.43 -45.25
C ASP A 540 22.36 31.37 -43.95
N LEU A 541 21.93 30.16 -43.55
CA LEU A 541 21.19 29.89 -42.32
C LEU A 541 22.01 29.09 -41.30
N HIS A 542 23.29 28.84 -41.60
CA HIS A 542 24.16 27.96 -40.81
C HIS A 542 23.56 26.58 -40.52
N ALA A 543 22.73 26.01 -41.40
CA ALA A 543 22.04 24.73 -41.16
C ALA A 543 22.58 23.60 -42.05
N GLN A 544 22.74 22.41 -41.49
CA GLN A 544 23.27 21.24 -42.20
C GLN A 544 22.53 19.95 -41.84
N ILE A 545 22.63 18.94 -42.70
CA ILE A 545 22.23 17.57 -42.33
C ILE A 545 23.11 17.10 -41.17
N LYS A 546 22.48 16.48 -40.17
CA LYS A 546 23.12 15.98 -38.97
C LYS A 546 24.28 15.02 -39.28
N GLN A 547 25.49 15.29 -38.80
CA GLN A 547 26.68 14.52 -39.19
C GLN A 547 26.64 13.04 -38.76
N ALA A 548 25.96 12.73 -37.66
CA ALA A 548 25.86 11.38 -37.09
C ALA A 548 24.55 10.64 -37.47
N LEU A 549 23.98 10.93 -38.63
CA LEU A 549 22.71 10.34 -39.08
C LEU A 549 22.88 8.93 -39.67
N GLN A 550 21.91 8.04 -39.46
CA GLN A 550 21.86 6.73 -40.13
C GLN A 550 21.62 6.90 -41.64
N GLU A 551 22.25 6.05 -42.47
CA GLU A 551 22.16 6.12 -43.94
C GLU A 551 20.71 6.09 -44.46
N GLU A 552 19.83 5.32 -43.81
CA GLU A 552 18.40 5.23 -44.13
C GLU A 552 17.64 6.56 -43.97
N LEU A 553 18.11 7.46 -43.10
CA LEU A 553 17.44 8.72 -42.78
C LEU A 553 17.96 9.90 -43.63
N ILE A 554 19.09 9.74 -44.31
CA ILE A 554 19.69 10.80 -45.15
C ILE A 554 18.69 11.32 -46.21
N PRO A 555 17.92 10.48 -46.93
CA PRO A 555 16.92 10.97 -47.89
C PRO A 555 15.81 11.83 -47.25
N PHE A 556 15.45 11.56 -45.99
CA PHE A 556 14.48 12.35 -45.24
C PHE A 556 15.08 13.67 -44.76
N ALA A 557 16.35 13.67 -44.34
CA ALA A 557 17.06 14.90 -43.96
C ALA A 557 17.25 15.86 -45.14
N VAL A 558 17.60 15.35 -46.33
CA VAL A 558 17.66 16.17 -47.57
C VAL A 558 16.30 16.82 -47.86
N LYS A 559 15.19 16.08 -47.70
CA LYS A 559 13.83 16.62 -47.85
C LYS A 559 13.49 17.67 -46.80
N ALA A 560 13.80 17.42 -45.53
CA ALA A 560 13.58 18.40 -44.46
C ALA A 560 14.38 19.69 -44.71
N LEU A 561 15.63 19.58 -45.19
CA LEU A 561 16.49 20.73 -45.47
C LEU A 561 16.01 21.50 -46.70
N TRP A 562 15.50 20.80 -47.72
CA TRP A 562 14.82 21.41 -48.86
C TRP A 562 13.55 22.16 -48.45
N TRP A 563 12.77 21.61 -47.51
CA TRP A 563 11.59 22.27 -46.97
C TRP A 563 11.95 23.54 -46.16
N VAL A 564 12.98 23.48 -45.31
CA VAL A 564 13.55 24.67 -44.63
C VAL A 564 13.95 25.74 -45.65
N LYS A 565 14.61 25.37 -46.74
CA LYS A 565 15.05 26.28 -47.81
C LYS A 565 13.89 27.01 -48.49
N SER A 566 12.72 26.38 -48.63
CA SER A 566 11.59 27.00 -49.35
C SER A 566 11.17 28.35 -48.74
N PHE A 567 11.29 28.51 -47.42
CA PHE A 567 10.99 29.75 -46.69
C PHE A 567 11.98 30.91 -46.92
N GLN A 568 13.11 30.66 -47.61
CA GLN A 568 14.04 31.72 -48.05
C GLN A 568 13.66 32.32 -49.42
N THR A 569 12.74 31.72 -50.16
CA THR A 569 12.33 32.23 -51.48
C THR A 569 11.32 33.37 -51.34
N GLU A 570 11.16 34.22 -52.36
CA GLU A 570 10.15 35.30 -52.37
C GLU A 570 8.70 34.78 -52.47
N GLN A 571 8.49 33.47 -52.55
CA GLN A 571 7.17 32.85 -52.65
C GLN A 571 6.62 32.53 -51.26
N MET A 572 5.39 32.98 -50.98
CA MET A 572 4.71 32.71 -49.71
C MET A 572 4.46 31.20 -49.52
N PRO A 573 4.65 30.65 -48.30
CA PRO A 573 5.01 31.33 -47.05
C PRO A 573 6.51 31.64 -46.92
N THR A 574 6.85 32.79 -46.32
CA THR A 574 8.23 33.27 -46.11
C THR A 574 8.53 33.49 -44.63
N ASN A 575 9.81 33.46 -44.22
CA ASN A 575 10.20 33.67 -42.82
C ASN A 575 10.95 35.00 -42.62
N GLU A 576 10.24 35.99 -42.08
CA GLU A 576 10.75 37.33 -41.78
C GLU A 576 11.28 37.38 -40.33
N ASN A 577 12.58 37.14 -40.13
CA ASN A 577 13.27 37.30 -38.83
C ASN A 577 12.62 36.54 -37.66
N GLY A 578 12.27 35.26 -37.84
CA GLY A 578 11.64 34.44 -36.80
C GLY A 578 10.12 34.61 -36.70
N ILE A 579 9.51 35.28 -37.67
CA ILE A 579 8.06 35.33 -37.87
C ILE A 579 7.75 34.75 -39.24
N LEU A 580 7.02 33.63 -39.26
CA LEU A 580 6.54 33.02 -40.49
C LEU A 580 5.32 33.79 -41.00
N VAL A 581 5.36 34.20 -42.27
CA VAL A 581 4.31 34.97 -42.95
C VAL A 581 3.70 34.09 -44.04
N ASP A 582 2.39 33.99 -44.04
CA ASP A 582 1.58 33.32 -45.06
C ASP A 582 0.57 34.32 -45.64
N THR A 583 0.04 33.99 -46.81
CA THR A 583 -1.08 34.65 -47.51
C THR A 583 -2.28 35.03 -46.63
N LYS A 584 -2.44 34.38 -45.47
CA LYS A 584 -3.55 34.60 -44.53
C LYS A 584 -3.16 35.18 -43.15
N GLY A 585 -1.87 35.33 -42.82
CA GLY A 585 -1.48 35.81 -41.49
C GLY A 585 0.01 35.67 -41.14
N LYS A 586 0.34 35.93 -39.88
CA LYS A 586 1.71 35.83 -39.33
C LYS A 586 1.74 34.89 -38.11
N ARG A 587 2.80 34.10 -37.96
CA ARG A 587 3.02 33.12 -36.88
C ARG A 587 4.40 33.32 -36.23
N GLY A 588 4.43 33.48 -34.91
CA GLY A 588 5.68 33.54 -34.13
C GLY A 588 6.14 32.15 -33.65
N ALA A 589 7.01 32.15 -32.63
CA ALA A 589 7.52 30.93 -31.99
C ALA A 589 6.40 29.96 -31.54
N GLN A 590 6.65 28.66 -31.66
CA GLN A 590 5.65 27.61 -31.36
C GLN A 590 5.67 27.12 -29.89
N GLU A 591 6.77 27.35 -29.18
CA GLU A 591 7.05 26.97 -27.78
C GLU A 591 7.89 28.09 -27.12
N GLU A 592 8.38 27.85 -25.89
CA GLU A 592 9.34 28.74 -25.23
C GLU A 592 10.71 28.78 -25.96
N LYS A 593 11.52 29.80 -25.65
CA LYS A 593 12.80 30.10 -26.33
C LYS A 593 13.93 29.19 -25.86
N GLU A 594 13.82 27.91 -26.22
CA GLU A 594 14.82 26.88 -25.98
C GLU A 594 15.71 26.71 -27.21
N PHE A 595 16.97 26.29 -27.05
CA PHE A 595 17.89 26.03 -28.16
C PHE A 595 17.97 24.54 -28.43
N ILE A 596 17.47 24.11 -29.59
CA ILE A 596 17.31 22.70 -29.95
C ILE A 596 18.09 22.30 -31.21
N LEU A 597 18.63 23.26 -31.98
CA LEU A 597 19.37 22.97 -33.21
C LEU A 597 20.88 23.26 -33.08
N SER A 598 21.29 24.17 -32.19
CA SER A 598 22.71 24.45 -31.92
C SER A 598 23.32 23.48 -30.90
N GLU A 599 24.27 22.65 -31.34
CA GLU A 599 24.97 21.71 -30.43
C GLU A 599 25.68 22.46 -29.28
N MET A 600 26.32 23.60 -29.56
CA MET A 600 26.97 24.42 -28.54
C MET A 600 25.98 24.91 -27.46
N ALA A 601 24.76 25.28 -27.85
CA ALA A 601 23.74 25.72 -26.91
C ALA A 601 23.17 24.55 -26.08
N ILE A 602 23.01 23.38 -26.69
CA ILE A 602 22.61 22.13 -26.02
C ILE A 602 23.68 21.71 -25.00
N GLN A 603 24.97 21.74 -25.38
CA GLN A 603 26.09 21.45 -24.46
C GLN A 603 26.15 22.45 -23.30
N LYS A 604 25.92 23.74 -23.55
CA LYS A 604 25.85 24.77 -22.49
C LYS A 604 24.66 24.52 -21.54
N ARG A 605 23.47 24.23 -22.08
CA ARG A 605 22.28 23.89 -21.30
C ARG A 605 22.51 22.64 -20.44
N LYS A 606 23.18 21.63 -20.98
CA LYS A 606 23.57 20.42 -20.23
C LYS A 606 24.45 20.77 -19.02
N GLN A 607 25.46 21.62 -19.19
CA GLN A 607 26.33 22.07 -18.09
C GLN A 607 25.54 22.87 -17.03
N GLU A 608 24.62 23.74 -17.46
CA GLU A 608 23.73 24.48 -16.56
C GLU A 608 22.84 23.53 -15.74
N ILE A 609 22.24 22.52 -16.38
CA ILE A 609 21.42 21.50 -15.69
C ILE A 609 22.27 20.69 -14.69
N GLU A 610 23.47 20.24 -15.07
CA GLU A 610 24.38 19.50 -14.19
C GLU A 610 24.72 20.30 -12.91
N LEU A 611 24.99 21.60 -13.04
CA LEU A 611 25.25 22.48 -11.90
C LEU A 611 24.03 22.60 -10.98
N VAL A 612 22.83 22.79 -11.53
CA VAL A 612 21.59 22.92 -10.73
C VAL A 612 21.21 21.59 -10.07
N ILE A 613 21.43 20.44 -10.71
CA ILE A 613 21.23 19.12 -10.09
C ILE A 613 22.17 18.94 -8.89
N VAL A 614 23.44 19.33 -9.00
CA VAL A 614 24.40 19.29 -7.89
C VAL A 614 23.95 20.20 -6.75
N GLU A 615 23.55 21.45 -7.05
CA GLU A 615 23.03 22.40 -6.05
C GLU A 615 21.79 21.84 -5.32
N ARG A 616 20.78 21.36 -6.05
CA ARG A 616 19.57 20.77 -5.47
C ARG A 616 19.86 19.51 -4.65
N THR A 617 20.84 18.71 -5.07
CA THR A 617 21.29 17.54 -4.30
C THR A 617 21.93 17.95 -2.96
N GLN A 618 22.72 19.03 -2.94
CA GLN A 618 23.28 19.58 -1.71
C GLN A 618 22.19 20.15 -0.79
N GLN A 619 21.22 20.90 -1.33
CA GLN A 619 20.10 21.44 -0.55
C GLN A 619 19.25 20.34 0.08
N ILE A 620 18.91 19.29 -0.69
CA ILE A 620 18.21 18.09 -0.17
C ILE A 620 19.01 17.43 0.95
N LEU A 621 20.34 17.27 0.79
CA LEU A 621 21.19 16.67 1.82
C LEU A 621 21.24 17.50 3.11
N LEU A 622 21.34 18.82 3.01
CA LEU A 622 21.36 19.74 4.15
C LEU A 622 20.04 19.67 4.93
N VAL A 623 18.91 19.78 4.24
CA VAL A 623 17.58 19.69 4.87
C VAL A 623 17.30 18.30 5.43
N THR A 624 17.79 17.23 4.79
CA THR A 624 17.65 15.86 5.33
C THR A 624 18.37 15.73 6.68
N LYS A 625 19.61 16.21 6.79
CA LYS A 625 20.38 16.22 8.05
C LYS A 625 19.70 17.09 9.12
N GLU A 626 19.16 18.24 8.75
CA GLU A 626 18.44 19.11 9.69
C GLU A 626 17.15 18.46 10.19
N MET A 627 16.41 17.77 9.32
CA MET A 627 15.24 16.99 9.71
C MET A 627 15.59 15.83 10.65
N GLU A 628 16.72 15.15 10.45
CA GLU A 628 17.20 14.13 11.38
C GLU A 628 17.57 14.73 12.74
N ARG A 629 18.28 15.87 12.77
CA ARG A 629 18.64 16.58 14.01
C ARG A 629 17.39 17.03 14.79
N LEU A 630 16.42 17.65 14.13
CA LEU A 630 15.17 18.09 14.76
C LEU A 630 14.32 16.91 15.26
N ARG A 631 14.34 15.76 14.58
CA ARG A 631 13.70 14.52 15.07
C ARG A 631 14.38 13.99 16.33
N THR A 632 15.71 13.93 16.37
CA THR A 632 16.41 13.45 17.57
C THR A 632 16.21 14.39 18.76
N GLU A 633 16.27 15.71 18.52
CA GLU A 633 15.95 16.75 19.51
C GLU A 633 14.51 16.62 20.04
N ASN A 634 13.51 16.42 19.18
CA ASN A 634 12.14 16.20 19.66
C ASN A 634 11.98 14.87 20.41
N THR A 635 12.66 13.78 20.03
CA THR A 635 12.59 12.53 20.80
C THR A 635 13.19 12.66 22.20
N SER A 636 14.28 13.40 22.39
CA SER A 636 14.82 13.66 23.72
C SER A 636 13.89 14.58 24.52
N LEU A 637 13.39 15.67 23.92
CA LEU A 637 12.45 16.60 24.56
C LEU A 637 11.13 15.92 24.99
N HIS A 638 10.55 15.04 24.17
CA HIS A 638 9.38 14.24 24.58
C HIS A 638 9.69 13.32 25.76
N SER A 639 10.87 12.68 25.79
CA SER A 639 11.28 11.83 26.91
C SER A 639 11.57 12.61 28.21
N ALA A 640 11.92 13.89 28.09
CA ALA A 640 12.12 14.80 29.21
C ALA A 640 10.81 15.39 29.72
N LEU A 641 9.84 15.70 28.83
CA LEU A 641 8.57 16.34 29.16
C LEU A 641 7.80 15.63 30.29
N ASP A 642 7.75 14.30 30.27
CA ASP A 642 7.09 13.50 31.32
C ASP A 642 7.82 13.55 32.66
N LYS A 643 9.14 13.77 32.67
CA LYS A 643 9.93 13.97 33.89
C LYS A 643 9.71 15.39 34.42
N VAL A 644 9.72 16.39 33.53
CA VAL A 644 9.48 17.80 33.88
C VAL A 644 8.09 17.99 34.48
N LYS A 645 7.04 17.41 33.87
CA LYS A 645 5.68 17.45 34.43
C LYS A 645 5.57 16.80 35.82
N LYS A 646 6.30 15.71 36.07
CA LYS A 646 6.36 15.07 37.39
C LYS A 646 7.09 15.94 38.42
N ALA A 647 8.18 16.59 38.01
CA ALA A 647 8.90 17.53 38.85
C ALA A 647 8.04 18.78 39.20
N GLU A 648 7.38 19.39 38.21
CA GLU A 648 6.44 20.51 38.45
C GLU A 648 5.28 20.10 39.37
N ALA A 649 4.68 18.92 39.16
CA ALA A 649 3.62 18.41 40.02
C ALA A 649 4.09 18.15 41.46
N PHE A 650 5.30 17.58 41.63
CA PHE A 650 5.91 17.39 42.95
C PHE A 650 6.08 18.73 43.68
N PHE A 651 6.69 19.73 43.04
CA PHE A 651 6.89 21.05 43.65
C PHE A 651 5.59 21.83 43.86
N SER A 652 4.56 21.62 43.03
CA SER A 652 3.23 22.19 43.28
C SER A 652 2.64 21.66 44.59
N VAL A 653 2.71 20.34 44.82
CA VAL A 653 2.21 19.71 46.04
C VAL A 653 3.02 20.10 47.28
N THR A 654 4.35 20.22 47.19
CA THR A 654 5.17 20.72 48.32
C THR A 654 4.86 22.18 48.63
N ASN A 655 4.72 23.04 47.62
CA ASN A 655 4.38 24.45 47.80
C ASN A 655 2.98 24.64 48.42
N GLU A 656 1.99 23.81 48.04
CA GLU A 656 0.68 23.81 48.69
C GLU A 656 0.75 23.38 50.16
N ARG A 657 1.57 22.37 50.49
CA ARG A 657 1.81 21.96 51.89
C ARG A 657 2.45 23.09 52.70
N GLU A 658 3.55 23.69 52.23
CA GLU A 658 4.18 24.84 52.90
C GLU A 658 3.26 26.04 53.05
N TRP A 659 2.38 26.30 52.07
CA TRP A 659 1.43 27.40 52.12
C TRP A 659 0.33 27.16 53.17
N ASN A 660 -0.12 25.91 53.33
CA ASN A 660 -1.07 25.53 54.36
C ASN A 660 -0.43 25.54 55.76
N GLU A 661 0.82 25.11 55.91
CA GLU A 661 1.58 25.22 57.16
C GLU A 661 1.79 26.68 57.60
N LYS A 662 1.98 27.62 56.66
CA LYS A 662 2.08 29.07 56.96
C LYS A 662 0.74 29.74 57.30
N LYS A 663 -0.37 29.01 57.23
CA LYS A 663 -1.73 29.48 57.52
C LYS A 663 -2.33 28.92 58.82
N ALA A 664 -1.77 27.82 59.33
CA ALA A 664 -2.11 27.23 60.62
C ALA A 664 -1.32 27.89 61.76
#